data_AF-A0A8H5RT27-F1
#
_entry.id   AF-A0A8H5RT27-F1
#
_cell.length_a   1.000
_cell.length_b   1.000
_cell.length_c   1.000
_cell.angle_alpha   90.00
_cell.angle_beta   90.00
_cell.angle_gamma   90.00
#
_symmetry.space_group_name_H-M   'P 1'
#
loop_
_entity.id
_entity.type
_entity.pdbx_description
1 polymer ?
#
loop_
_entity_poly.entity_id
_entity_poly.type
_entity_poly.pdbx_seq_one_letter_code
_entity_poly.pdbx_strand_id
1 'polypeptide(L)'
;MAGRIASLERSLAEATAYKNLSCNSIEPRTIVDEKDSSKDLLLNKGLTGQYLNEILVTRVVGEDESIATALARSQHEQIDLPTSPFDAMGIMSSPCYIQHPSAFHPGKTTAIELWNIYLNNVEIILGMKLTHVPTDEVRVYSTIQDPVAAKHEDLAFCYSIYFAAAVSLEEPTSLFLDKTTELQRFKMGIEQAFAQGDFFNRPTLTGLRALAIYLSAVRVHNRGKSVWILDGLLIRIAQSIGLHKDGAKLRLPPFESELRRRLWWHIISRDSRSGEDFGLEDPNDLLSTSDVKLPLNINDVDIFPGMEELPVERTEWTCMTFSLVNFDLAKAMEKLKSGNASAPILSKEWRDKVVQEVYTKVRARLENCNPVTPHQRLTVHCTDYLLRKLDFVTNQQWLLSQKRGANDFVLKEETLVAALDILEARTAGDDPFLAQFAWAKKVHPQYHVTLYVLWYLCTKPQGLHIERAWRLIDGIFEQEMAFDIIGCTGAKPAVLKSLRTKAETLRKKAWCNTGPAIQTDLEYIGNPLEFIEGFNFDDEVFEDGMATILVTGANRGIGYAIVQAIATRLPSSTIVLGCRRKDAALEAIESLADSGIKSKLGYVELDIESDASIEAAVASLEQEYGKLDVLINNAGKVERRSSNNLADIRAVSNSCYNNLITSNTVVTHAFDGLLRKSAEPRVIMISSARGSITRTNKKELPPVANIDYCVSKVGLNMLMLHLQAVENHSGDEPQITFWAVSPGHCKTAFNGYKGRKDPLEGAEAVVRLLESVKGDIEPGTFWELQAVKEPNEPITPKFYINLMGMSGLHRFNCFNANVLQYFRLP
;
A
#
# COMPACT_ATOMS: atom_id res chain seq x y z
N MET A 1 -44.31 -52.08 -21.27
CA MET A 1 -43.45 -51.02 -21.84
C MET A 1 -44.26 -49.80 -22.26
N ALA A 2 -45.32 -49.93 -23.06
CA ALA A 2 -46.20 -48.81 -23.45
C ALA A 2 -46.82 -48.02 -22.28
N GLY A 3 -47.22 -48.68 -21.18
CA GLY A 3 -47.77 -47.97 -19.99
C GLY A 3 -46.75 -47.15 -19.19
N ARG A 4 -45.46 -47.51 -19.22
CA ARG A 4 -44.38 -46.72 -18.56
C ARG A 4 -43.96 -45.54 -19.42
N ILE A 5 -44.02 -45.68 -20.74
CA ILE A 5 -43.78 -44.58 -21.69
C ILE A 5 -44.90 -43.54 -21.60
N ALA A 6 -46.16 -43.98 -21.54
CA ALA A 6 -47.30 -43.07 -21.36
C ALA A 6 -47.30 -42.34 -19.99
N SER A 7 -46.76 -42.97 -18.94
CA SER A 7 -46.57 -42.33 -17.63
C SER A 7 -45.47 -41.27 -17.68
N LEU A 8 -44.37 -41.53 -18.39
CA LEU A 8 -43.26 -40.58 -18.56
C LEU A 8 -43.67 -39.41 -19.46
N GLU A 9 -44.44 -39.65 -20.53
CA GLU A 9 -44.97 -38.60 -21.41
C GLU A 9 -45.99 -37.71 -20.68
N ARG A 10 -46.80 -38.28 -19.77
CA ARG A 10 -47.75 -37.51 -18.95
C ARG A 10 -47.03 -36.66 -17.90
N SER A 11 -46.00 -37.18 -17.23
CA SER A 11 -45.16 -36.40 -16.31
C SER A 11 -44.31 -35.35 -17.02
N LEU A 12 -43.87 -35.61 -18.25
CA LEU A 12 -43.16 -34.62 -19.08
C LEU A 12 -44.12 -33.52 -19.56
N ALA A 13 -45.36 -33.87 -19.94
CA ALA A 13 -46.39 -32.90 -20.32
C ALA A 13 -46.84 -32.02 -19.14
N GLU A 14 -46.96 -32.57 -17.93
CA GLU A 14 -47.22 -31.80 -16.70
C GLU A 14 -46.07 -30.85 -16.35
N ALA A 15 -44.81 -31.29 -16.51
CA ALA A 15 -43.64 -30.44 -16.32
C ALA A 15 -43.50 -29.35 -17.41
N THR A 16 -43.99 -29.61 -18.62
CA THR A 16 -43.95 -28.64 -19.74
C THR A 16 -45.10 -27.63 -19.65
N ALA A 17 -46.26 -28.01 -19.09
CA ALA A 17 -47.36 -27.09 -18.79
C ALA A 17 -46.98 -26.04 -17.73
N TYR A 18 -46.10 -26.37 -16.78
CA TYR A 18 -45.55 -25.41 -15.81
C TYR A 18 -44.56 -24.41 -16.43
N LYS A 19 -44.03 -24.68 -17.62
CA LYS A 19 -43.06 -23.82 -18.32
C LYS A 19 -43.70 -22.75 -19.21
N ASN A 20 -44.99 -22.88 -19.54
CA ASN A 20 -45.70 -21.99 -20.48
C ASN A 20 -46.75 -21.08 -19.84
N LEU A 21 -46.79 -20.98 -18.51
CA LEU A 21 -47.37 -19.80 -17.85
C LEU A 21 -46.35 -18.66 -17.93
N SER A 22 -46.43 -17.91 -19.02
CA SER A 22 -45.80 -16.62 -19.17
C SER A 22 -46.18 -15.71 -18.02
N CYS A 23 -45.17 -15.02 -17.48
CA CYS A 23 -45.19 -13.59 -17.21
C CYS A 23 -46.57 -13.00 -16.87
N ASN A 24 -47.07 -13.29 -15.68
CA ASN A 24 -47.69 -12.23 -14.91
C ASN A 24 -46.74 -11.97 -13.75
N SER A 25 -46.27 -10.74 -13.70
CA SER A 25 -45.52 -10.12 -12.62
C SER A 25 -45.88 -10.72 -11.26
N ILE A 26 -45.08 -11.68 -10.80
CA ILE A 26 -44.81 -11.77 -9.37
C ILE A 26 -43.97 -10.52 -9.13
N GLU A 27 -44.66 -9.42 -8.80
CA GLU A 27 -44.00 -8.30 -8.14
C GLU A 27 -43.08 -8.91 -7.10
N PRO A 28 -41.81 -8.47 -7.02
CA PRO A 28 -40.97 -8.90 -5.93
C PRO A 28 -41.75 -8.57 -4.67
N ARG A 29 -42.25 -9.59 -3.96
CA ARG A 29 -42.71 -9.38 -2.60
C ARG A 29 -41.48 -8.88 -1.88
N THR A 30 -41.40 -7.56 -1.74
CA THR A 30 -40.75 -6.87 -0.65
C THR A 30 -41.23 -7.57 0.60
N ILE A 31 -40.49 -8.58 1.05
CA ILE A 31 -40.47 -8.96 2.44
C ILE A 31 -39.64 -7.87 3.12
N VAL A 32 -40.25 -6.69 3.22
CA VAL A 32 -40.10 -5.83 4.37
C VAL A 32 -41.45 -5.95 5.06
N ASP A 33 -41.66 -7.08 5.72
CA ASP A 33 -42.57 -7.06 6.86
C ASP A 33 -41.88 -6.11 7.86
N GLU A 34 -42.44 -4.91 8.01
CA GLU A 34 -41.93 -3.76 8.77
C GLU A 34 -41.74 -4.01 10.29
N LYS A 35 -41.65 -5.26 10.73
CA LYS A 35 -41.52 -5.62 12.15
C LYS A 35 -40.32 -6.48 12.52
N ASP A 36 -39.51 -6.97 11.58
CA ASP A 36 -38.27 -7.66 11.94
C ASP A 36 -37.18 -7.48 10.87
N SER A 37 -36.44 -6.36 10.92
CA SER A 37 -35.25 -6.16 10.09
C SER A 37 -34.12 -7.06 10.61
N SER A 38 -34.16 -8.35 10.25
CA SER A 38 -33.27 -9.39 10.77
C SER A 38 -31.81 -9.12 10.40
N LYS A 39 -30.90 -9.44 11.32
CA LYS A 39 -29.44 -9.40 11.15
C LYS A 39 -28.91 -10.24 9.97
N ASP A 40 -29.78 -11.02 9.35
CA ASP A 40 -29.48 -12.10 8.43
C ASP A 40 -30.06 -11.80 7.04
N LEU A 41 -29.28 -12.08 6.00
CA LEU A 41 -29.65 -11.89 4.60
C LEU A 41 -29.33 -13.15 3.79
N LEU A 42 -30.35 -13.71 3.12
CA LEU A 42 -30.20 -14.82 2.19
C LEU A 42 -30.39 -14.32 0.74
N LEU A 43 -29.33 -14.40 -0.05
CA LEU A 43 -29.32 -14.04 -1.47
C LEU A 43 -29.53 -15.29 -2.32
N ASN A 44 -30.68 -15.38 -2.98
CA ASN A 44 -31.00 -16.46 -3.92
C ASN A 44 -30.53 -16.09 -5.33
N LYS A 45 -29.49 -16.80 -5.83
CA LYS A 45 -28.93 -16.63 -7.18
C LYS A 45 -29.27 -17.86 -8.03
N GLY A 46 -30.52 -17.97 -8.50
CA GLY A 46 -30.94 -19.11 -9.34
C GLY A 46 -30.69 -20.49 -8.67
N LEU A 47 -29.72 -21.26 -9.19
CA LEU A 47 -29.35 -22.60 -8.67
C LEU A 47 -28.43 -22.57 -7.43
N THR A 48 -27.94 -21.40 -6.98
CA THR A 48 -27.05 -21.29 -5.81
C THR A 48 -27.54 -20.24 -4.82
N GLY A 49 -27.38 -20.52 -3.52
CA GLY A 49 -27.73 -19.60 -2.44
C GLY A 49 -26.48 -19.02 -1.75
N GLN A 50 -26.61 -17.82 -1.19
CA GLN A 50 -25.58 -17.23 -0.34
C GLN A 50 -26.19 -16.56 0.89
N TYR A 51 -25.78 -17.01 2.07
CA TYR A 51 -26.16 -16.44 3.36
C TYR A 51 -25.10 -15.45 3.85
N LEU A 52 -25.55 -14.38 4.52
CA LEU A 52 -24.76 -13.33 5.14
C LEU A 52 -25.42 -12.96 6.47
N ASN A 53 -24.65 -12.83 7.54
CA ASN A 53 -25.15 -12.40 8.85
C ASN A 53 -24.21 -11.39 9.54
N GLU A 54 -23.13 -10.99 8.89
CA GLU A 54 -22.26 -9.93 9.41
C GLU A 54 -22.92 -8.55 9.25
N ILE A 55 -23.09 -7.84 10.38
CA ILE A 55 -23.90 -6.62 10.48
C ILE A 55 -23.48 -5.48 9.54
N LEU A 56 -22.17 -5.26 9.33
CA LEU A 56 -21.70 -4.16 8.47
C LEU A 56 -22.06 -4.45 7.01
N VAL A 57 -21.89 -5.70 6.56
CA VAL A 57 -22.19 -6.12 5.19
C VAL A 57 -23.69 -6.18 4.95
N THR A 58 -24.47 -6.77 5.85
CA THR A 58 -25.93 -6.90 5.68
C THR A 58 -26.60 -5.53 5.63
N ARG A 59 -26.10 -4.55 6.42
CA ARG A 59 -26.57 -3.17 6.37
C ARG A 59 -26.28 -2.49 5.04
N VAL A 60 -25.02 -2.57 4.57
CA VAL A 60 -24.62 -1.94 3.28
C VAL A 60 -25.38 -2.56 2.10
N VAL A 61 -25.62 -3.88 2.11
CA VAL A 61 -26.39 -4.55 1.06
C VAL A 61 -27.89 -4.24 1.17
N GLY A 62 -28.44 -4.17 2.39
CA GLY A 62 -29.85 -3.87 2.64
C GLY A 62 -30.24 -2.43 2.27
N GLU A 63 -29.30 -1.49 2.30
CA GLU A 63 -29.52 -0.09 1.95
C GLU A 63 -29.47 0.20 0.43
N ASP A 64 -28.99 -0.75 -0.38
CA ASP A 64 -28.78 -0.55 -1.81
C ASP A 64 -29.21 -1.76 -2.64
N GLU A 65 -30.42 -1.69 -3.20
CA GLU A 65 -30.96 -2.71 -4.10
C GLU A 65 -30.08 -2.99 -5.32
N SER A 66 -29.25 -2.03 -5.76
CA SER A 66 -28.33 -2.23 -6.88
C SER A 66 -27.18 -3.18 -6.52
N ILE A 67 -26.74 -3.18 -5.26
CA ILE A 67 -25.73 -4.11 -4.74
C ILE A 67 -26.34 -5.50 -4.56
N ALA A 68 -27.56 -5.58 -4.01
CA ALA A 68 -28.30 -6.84 -3.92
C ALA A 68 -28.52 -7.46 -5.32
N THR A 69 -28.83 -6.63 -6.32
CA THR A 69 -29.00 -7.05 -7.72
C THR A 69 -27.67 -7.42 -8.39
N ALA A 70 -26.59 -6.69 -8.12
CA ALA A 70 -25.25 -7.02 -8.62
C ALA A 70 -24.76 -8.36 -8.05
N LEU A 71 -25.06 -8.63 -6.78
CA LEU A 71 -24.84 -9.93 -6.16
C LEU A 71 -25.68 -11.00 -6.84
N ALA A 72 -26.95 -10.75 -7.16
CA ALA A 72 -27.81 -11.72 -7.86
C ALA A 72 -27.39 -12.02 -9.32
N ARG A 73 -26.87 -11.01 -10.06
CA ARG A 73 -26.49 -11.12 -11.48
C ARG A 73 -25.19 -11.87 -11.75
N SER A 74 -24.31 -12.04 -10.77
CA SER A 74 -22.94 -12.56 -10.95
C SER A 74 -22.83 -14.00 -11.50
N GLN A 75 -23.95 -14.70 -11.78
CA GLN A 75 -23.97 -16.03 -12.39
C GLN A 75 -24.37 -16.06 -13.86
N HIS A 76 -25.07 -15.04 -14.39
CA HIS A 76 -25.49 -15.09 -15.80
C HIS A 76 -24.32 -14.96 -16.80
N GLU A 77 -23.15 -14.50 -16.34
CA GLU A 77 -21.92 -14.36 -17.14
C GLU A 77 -20.86 -15.44 -16.84
N GLN A 78 -21.15 -16.43 -15.97
CA GLN A 78 -20.13 -17.36 -15.44
C GLN A 78 -19.79 -18.59 -16.31
N ILE A 79 -20.30 -18.70 -17.54
CA ILE A 79 -20.14 -19.94 -18.31
C ILE A 79 -18.74 -20.11 -18.95
N ASP A 80 -17.91 -19.07 -19.10
CA ASP A 80 -16.62 -19.17 -19.81
C ASP A 80 -15.41 -18.46 -19.14
N LEU A 81 -15.42 -18.22 -17.83
CA LEU A 81 -14.26 -17.62 -17.13
C LEU A 81 -13.24 -18.69 -16.68
N PRO A 82 -11.92 -18.48 -16.88
CA PRO A 82 -10.90 -19.43 -16.47
C PRO A 82 -10.88 -19.56 -14.94
N THR A 83 -11.09 -20.77 -14.44
CA THR A 83 -10.95 -21.11 -13.02
C THR A 83 -9.49 -20.96 -12.57
N SER A 84 -9.27 -20.59 -11.31
CA SER A 84 -7.91 -20.56 -10.74
C SER A 84 -7.27 -21.94 -10.91
N PRO A 85 -6.04 -22.04 -11.44
CA PRO A 85 -5.35 -23.33 -11.57
C PRO A 85 -5.02 -23.96 -10.20
N PHE A 86 -5.21 -23.21 -9.10
CA PHE A 86 -5.00 -23.64 -7.72
C PHE A 86 -6.32 -23.97 -7.01
N ASP A 87 -7.27 -24.62 -7.69
CA ASP A 87 -8.48 -25.11 -7.04
C ASP A 87 -8.16 -26.22 -6.03
N ALA A 88 -8.80 -26.13 -4.86
CA ALA A 88 -8.55 -27.00 -3.72
C ALA A 88 -9.34 -28.31 -3.79
N MET A 89 -10.22 -28.49 -4.79
CA MET A 89 -10.95 -29.74 -5.05
C MET A 89 -10.02 -30.93 -5.29
N GLY A 90 -8.78 -30.73 -5.75
CA GLY A 90 -7.82 -31.83 -5.95
C GLY A 90 -7.46 -32.60 -4.68
N ILE A 91 -7.64 -31.98 -3.49
CA ILE A 91 -7.52 -32.67 -2.19
C ILE A 91 -8.66 -33.68 -1.99
N MET A 92 -9.86 -33.40 -2.51
CA MET A 92 -11.05 -34.26 -2.38
C MET A 92 -11.23 -35.21 -3.57
N SER A 93 -10.79 -34.80 -4.76
CA SER A 93 -10.90 -35.54 -6.01
C SER A 93 -9.56 -35.50 -6.74
N SER A 94 -8.67 -36.44 -6.42
CA SER A 94 -7.39 -36.55 -7.13
C SER A 94 -7.60 -37.17 -8.52
N PRO A 95 -7.18 -36.52 -9.62
CA PRO A 95 -7.41 -37.02 -10.96
C PRO A 95 -6.42 -38.10 -11.45
N CYS A 96 -5.35 -38.42 -10.69
CA CYS A 96 -4.33 -39.38 -11.15
C CYS A 96 -3.65 -40.12 -10.00
N TYR A 97 -3.87 -41.43 -9.85
CA TYR A 97 -3.13 -42.29 -8.89
C TYR A 97 -1.84 -42.89 -9.46
N ILE A 98 -1.35 -42.38 -10.60
CA ILE A 98 -0.38 -43.11 -11.44
C ILE A 98 1.08 -42.90 -11.00
N GLN A 99 1.41 -41.79 -10.31
CA GLN A 99 2.78 -41.46 -9.93
C GLN A 99 2.97 -41.40 -8.41
N HIS A 100 4.06 -41.98 -7.92
CA HIS A 100 4.44 -41.88 -6.50
C HIS A 100 4.71 -40.40 -6.14
N PRO A 101 4.32 -39.91 -4.93
CA PRO A 101 4.44 -38.49 -4.62
C PRO A 101 5.89 -37.99 -4.67
N SER A 102 6.88 -38.87 -4.48
CA SER A 102 8.31 -38.53 -4.63
C SER A 102 8.69 -37.99 -6.01
N ALA A 103 7.93 -38.29 -7.07
CA ALA A 103 8.18 -37.80 -8.42
C ALA A 103 8.09 -36.26 -8.51
N PHE A 104 7.33 -35.64 -7.60
CA PHE A 104 7.16 -34.20 -7.53
C PHE A 104 8.25 -33.50 -6.71
N HIS A 105 9.16 -34.25 -6.07
CA HIS A 105 10.13 -33.67 -5.13
C HIS A 105 11.15 -32.82 -5.90
N PRO A 106 11.46 -31.59 -5.45
CA PRO A 106 12.47 -30.76 -6.09
C PRO A 106 13.87 -31.35 -5.87
N GLY A 107 14.87 -30.80 -6.57
CA GLY A 107 16.27 -31.16 -6.33
C GLY A 107 16.70 -30.87 -4.88
N LYS A 108 17.68 -31.61 -4.35
CA LYS A 108 18.11 -31.50 -2.94
C LYS A 108 18.48 -30.08 -2.55
N THR A 109 19.26 -29.38 -3.37
CA THR A 109 19.67 -27.98 -3.13
C THR A 109 18.46 -27.06 -3.02
N THR A 110 17.54 -27.13 -3.99
CA THR A 110 16.31 -26.34 -4.01
C THR A 110 15.43 -26.62 -2.80
N ALA A 111 15.32 -27.89 -2.38
CA ALA A 111 14.53 -28.27 -1.21
C ALA A 111 15.07 -27.65 0.09
N ILE A 112 16.39 -27.63 0.26
CA ILE A 112 17.06 -27.03 1.42
C ILE A 112 16.87 -25.51 1.44
N GLU A 113 17.02 -24.86 0.29
CA GLU A 113 16.76 -23.43 0.15
C GLU A 113 15.30 -23.08 0.49
N LEU A 114 14.34 -23.87 0.02
CA LEU A 114 12.92 -23.67 0.32
C LEU A 114 12.59 -23.85 1.80
N TRP A 115 13.24 -24.80 2.50
CA TRP A 115 13.12 -24.93 3.95
C TRP A 115 13.60 -23.66 4.67
N ASN A 116 14.78 -23.13 4.29
CA ASN A 116 15.31 -21.90 4.87
C ASN A 116 14.42 -20.69 4.57
N ILE A 117 13.88 -20.59 3.35
CA ILE A 117 12.93 -19.54 2.97
C ILE A 117 11.66 -19.63 3.82
N TYR A 118 11.14 -20.84 4.05
CA TYR A 118 9.97 -21.03 4.91
C TYR A 118 10.21 -20.50 6.33
N LEU A 119 11.33 -20.86 6.96
CA LEU A 119 11.65 -20.41 8.31
C LEU A 119 11.79 -18.88 8.40
N ASN A 120 12.41 -18.25 7.40
CA ASN A 120 12.69 -16.81 7.44
C ASN A 120 11.51 -15.94 7.01
N ASN A 121 10.75 -16.37 6.00
CA ASN A 121 9.75 -15.53 5.33
C ASN A 121 8.31 -15.92 5.67
N VAL A 122 8.08 -17.14 6.16
CA VAL A 122 6.74 -17.74 6.21
C VAL A 122 6.26 -18.07 7.61
N GLU A 123 7.05 -18.80 8.38
CA GLU A 123 6.64 -19.39 9.65
C GLU A 123 5.97 -18.39 10.59
N ILE A 124 6.57 -17.22 10.77
CA ILE A 124 6.08 -16.20 11.70
C ILE A 124 4.84 -15.48 11.14
N ILE A 125 4.75 -15.25 9.83
CA ILE A 125 3.68 -14.45 9.24
C ILE A 125 2.38 -15.22 9.00
N LEU A 126 2.46 -16.54 8.81
CA LEU A 126 1.29 -17.42 8.72
C LEU A 126 0.52 -17.53 10.03
N GLY A 127 0.89 -16.72 11.02
CA GLY A 127 0.13 -16.48 12.23
C GLY A 127 0.54 -17.41 13.36
N MET A 128 1.10 -18.59 13.08
CA MET A 128 1.22 -19.64 14.08
C MET A 128 2.49 -20.43 13.87
N LYS A 129 3.31 -20.51 14.91
CA LYS A 129 4.46 -21.40 15.03
C LYS A 129 4.00 -22.87 15.02
N LEU A 130 3.61 -23.34 13.83
CA LEU A 130 3.11 -24.68 13.57
C LEU A 130 4.24 -25.71 13.59
N THR A 131 5.48 -25.26 13.44
CA THR A 131 6.73 -26.02 13.42
C THR A 131 7.43 -26.00 14.76
N HIS A 132 8.04 -27.14 15.07
CA HIS A 132 9.05 -27.30 16.09
C HIS A 132 10.36 -27.61 15.38
N VAL A 133 11.15 -26.56 15.14
CA VAL A 133 12.31 -26.58 14.25
C VAL A 133 13.25 -27.74 14.54
N PRO A 134 13.67 -28.01 15.79
CA PRO A 134 14.63 -29.09 16.07
C PRO A 134 14.16 -30.48 15.62
N THR A 135 12.86 -30.80 15.76
CA THR A 135 12.34 -32.12 15.36
C THR A 135 11.95 -32.17 13.89
N ASP A 136 11.39 -31.07 13.39
CA ASP A 136 10.90 -31.02 12.02
C ASP A 136 12.05 -30.86 11.02
N GLU A 137 13.16 -30.24 11.40
CA GLU A 137 14.36 -30.15 10.58
C GLU A 137 14.92 -31.54 10.25
N VAL A 138 15.02 -32.43 11.25
CA VAL A 138 15.43 -33.82 11.04
C VAL A 138 14.47 -34.53 10.08
N ARG A 139 13.16 -34.33 10.23
CA ARG A 139 12.14 -34.88 9.33
C ARG A 139 12.33 -34.37 7.90
N VAL A 140 12.48 -33.06 7.72
CA VAL A 140 12.65 -32.43 6.40
C VAL A 140 13.91 -32.94 5.73
N TYR A 141 15.07 -32.91 6.39
CA TYR A 141 16.32 -33.40 5.80
C TYR A 141 16.29 -34.90 5.49
N SER A 142 15.70 -35.72 6.36
CA SER A 142 15.53 -37.16 6.08
C SER A 142 14.66 -37.40 4.83
N THR A 143 13.60 -36.61 4.66
CA THR A 143 12.73 -36.66 3.47
C THR A 143 13.45 -36.20 2.22
N ILE A 144 14.28 -35.14 2.31
CA ILE A 144 15.09 -34.64 1.19
C ILE A 144 16.15 -35.69 0.77
N GLN A 145 16.70 -36.42 1.73
CA GLN A 145 17.73 -37.42 1.47
C GLN A 145 17.20 -38.60 0.64
N ASP A 146 16.02 -39.11 1.02
CA ASP A 146 15.33 -40.22 0.36
C ASP A 146 13.80 -39.99 0.30
N PRO A 147 13.31 -39.25 -0.71
CA PRO A 147 11.88 -38.99 -0.87
C PRO A 147 11.06 -40.24 -1.22
N VAL A 148 11.69 -41.31 -1.69
CA VAL A 148 11.00 -42.54 -2.10
C VAL A 148 10.65 -43.39 -0.89
N ALA A 149 11.56 -43.48 0.09
CA ALA A 149 11.31 -44.19 1.35
C ALA A 149 10.54 -43.36 2.40
N ALA A 150 10.38 -42.06 2.18
CA ALA A 150 9.68 -41.17 3.11
C ALA A 150 8.20 -41.53 3.26
N LYS A 151 7.66 -41.30 4.47
CA LYS A 151 6.22 -41.46 4.71
C LYS A 151 5.42 -40.42 3.93
N HIS A 152 4.22 -40.80 3.51
CA HIS A 152 3.30 -39.90 2.81
C HIS A 152 3.01 -38.60 3.59
N GLU A 153 2.85 -38.67 4.91
CA GLU A 153 2.63 -37.48 5.75
C GLU A 153 3.83 -36.52 5.77
N ASP A 154 5.05 -37.05 5.74
CA ASP A 154 6.28 -36.27 5.75
C ASP A 154 6.51 -35.62 4.38
N LEU A 155 6.16 -36.32 3.30
CA LEU A 155 6.11 -35.76 1.93
C LEU A 155 5.08 -34.64 1.83
N ALA A 156 3.86 -34.84 2.32
CA ALA A 156 2.83 -33.80 2.34
C ALA A 156 3.29 -32.56 3.13
N PHE A 157 3.95 -32.78 4.27
CA PHE A 157 4.53 -31.73 5.10
C PHE A 157 5.61 -30.93 4.36
N CYS A 158 6.56 -31.62 3.72
CA CYS A 158 7.61 -30.99 2.91
C CYS A 158 7.02 -30.21 1.74
N TYR A 159 6.09 -30.78 0.97
CA TYR A 159 5.46 -30.05 -0.14
C TYR A 159 4.68 -28.83 0.32
N SER A 160 4.04 -28.88 1.49
CA SER A 160 3.34 -27.73 2.06
C SER A 160 4.30 -26.60 2.44
N ILE A 161 5.47 -26.95 3.00
CA ILE A 161 6.59 -26.03 3.25
C ILE A 161 7.10 -25.42 1.94
N TYR A 162 7.39 -26.25 0.94
CA TYR A 162 7.91 -25.81 -0.37
C TYR A 162 6.92 -24.90 -1.08
N PHE A 163 5.64 -25.25 -1.07
CA PHE A 163 4.57 -24.42 -1.63
C PHE A 163 4.52 -23.06 -0.91
N ALA A 164 4.49 -23.04 0.42
CA ALA A 164 4.42 -21.80 1.18
C ALA A 164 5.67 -20.92 1.01
N ALA A 165 6.86 -21.53 0.96
CA ALA A 165 8.11 -20.85 0.66
C ALA A 165 8.09 -20.23 -0.75
N ALA A 166 7.70 -21.00 -1.77
CA ALA A 166 7.59 -20.50 -3.14
C ALA A 166 6.58 -19.36 -3.25
N VAL A 167 5.44 -19.43 -2.56
CA VAL A 167 4.45 -18.34 -2.49
C VAL A 167 5.09 -17.04 -1.98
N SER A 168 5.97 -17.12 -0.98
CA SER A 168 6.60 -15.95 -0.35
C SER A 168 7.60 -15.18 -1.22
N LEU A 169 8.12 -15.80 -2.28
CA LEU A 169 9.14 -15.19 -3.14
C LEU A 169 8.52 -14.18 -4.12
N GLU A 170 9.17 -13.04 -4.32
CA GLU A 170 8.83 -12.11 -5.40
C GLU A 170 9.41 -12.57 -6.75
N GLU A 171 8.77 -12.20 -7.85
CA GLU A 171 9.27 -12.48 -9.20
C GLU A 171 10.05 -11.28 -9.76
N PRO A 172 11.18 -11.51 -10.45
CA PRO A 172 11.80 -12.81 -10.76
C PRO A 172 12.61 -13.38 -9.59
N THR A 173 12.61 -14.71 -9.44
CA THR A 173 13.43 -15.45 -8.46
C THR A 173 14.48 -16.31 -9.16
N SER A 174 15.67 -16.45 -8.56
CA SER A 174 16.73 -17.32 -9.08
C SER A 174 16.46 -18.81 -8.84
N LEU A 175 15.53 -19.16 -7.94
CA LEU A 175 15.20 -20.56 -7.62
C LEU A 175 14.39 -21.25 -8.72
N PHE A 176 13.53 -20.51 -9.43
CA PHE A 176 12.56 -21.06 -10.36
C PHE A 176 12.51 -20.25 -11.65
N LEU A 177 12.47 -20.94 -12.79
CA LEU A 177 12.27 -20.31 -14.08
C LEU A 177 10.82 -19.82 -14.26
N ASP A 178 9.86 -20.60 -13.75
CA ASP A 178 8.43 -20.28 -13.70
C ASP A 178 7.85 -20.70 -12.35
N LYS A 179 7.47 -19.71 -11.54
CA LYS A 179 6.88 -19.91 -10.21
C LYS A 179 5.53 -20.64 -10.30
N THR A 180 4.74 -20.38 -11.33
CA THR A 180 3.38 -20.93 -11.44
C THR A 180 3.44 -22.44 -11.65
N THR A 181 4.32 -22.91 -12.54
CA THR A 181 4.57 -24.34 -12.77
C THR A 181 5.06 -25.05 -11.50
N GLU A 182 5.99 -24.45 -10.75
CA GLU A 182 6.50 -25.07 -9.52
C GLU A 182 5.46 -25.11 -8.40
N LEU A 183 4.64 -24.07 -8.25
CA LEU A 183 3.51 -24.10 -7.32
C LEU A 183 2.49 -25.20 -7.68
N GLN A 184 2.20 -25.41 -8.97
CA GLN A 184 1.34 -26.50 -9.42
C GLN A 184 1.96 -27.87 -9.12
N ARG A 185 3.26 -28.02 -9.36
CA ARG A 185 4.03 -29.23 -9.03
C ARG A 185 3.95 -29.57 -7.54
N PHE A 186 4.19 -28.60 -6.66
CA PHE A 186 4.09 -28.83 -5.20
C PHE A 186 2.66 -29.13 -4.77
N LYS A 187 1.66 -28.43 -5.32
CA LYS A 187 0.24 -28.74 -5.10
C LYS A 187 -0.09 -30.19 -5.47
N MET A 188 0.34 -30.65 -6.63
CA MET A 188 0.16 -32.04 -7.05
C MET A 188 0.85 -33.01 -6.09
N GLY A 189 2.07 -32.68 -5.62
CA GLY A 189 2.77 -33.46 -4.60
C GLY A 189 1.98 -33.62 -3.29
N ILE A 190 1.35 -32.54 -2.80
CA ILE A 190 0.48 -32.55 -1.60
C ILE A 190 -0.73 -33.45 -1.83
N GLU A 191 -1.42 -33.29 -2.96
CA GLU A 191 -2.63 -34.05 -3.29
C GLU A 191 -2.34 -35.55 -3.43
N GLN A 192 -1.23 -35.91 -4.08
CA GLN A 192 -0.79 -37.30 -4.19
C GLN A 192 -0.41 -37.89 -2.84
N ALA A 193 0.30 -37.13 -2.01
CA ALA A 193 0.70 -37.57 -0.69
C ALA A 193 -0.51 -37.82 0.23
N PHE A 194 -1.52 -36.94 0.23
CA PHE A 194 -2.74 -37.16 1.01
C PHE A 194 -3.59 -38.32 0.49
N ALA A 195 -3.72 -38.45 -0.84
CA ALA A 195 -4.50 -39.53 -1.44
C ALA A 195 -3.88 -40.90 -1.17
N GLN A 196 -2.57 -41.06 -1.43
CA GLN A 196 -1.87 -42.33 -1.22
C GLN A 196 -1.62 -42.64 0.27
N GLY A 197 -1.52 -41.61 1.10
CA GLY A 197 -1.44 -41.72 2.56
C GLY A 197 -2.78 -42.01 3.26
N ASP A 198 -3.89 -42.07 2.52
CA ASP A 198 -5.24 -42.30 3.05
C ASP A 198 -5.60 -41.31 4.19
N PHE A 199 -5.20 -40.05 4.03
CA PHE A 199 -5.17 -39.06 5.12
C PHE A 199 -6.52 -38.85 5.82
N PHE A 200 -7.63 -38.91 5.08
CA PHE A 200 -8.97 -38.72 5.67
C PHE A 200 -9.40 -39.86 6.58
N ASN A 201 -8.96 -41.09 6.30
CA ASN A 201 -9.26 -42.24 7.14
C ASN A 201 -8.17 -42.49 8.20
N ARG A 202 -6.94 -42.03 7.94
CA ARG A 202 -5.78 -42.18 8.82
C ARG A 202 -5.09 -40.83 9.10
N PRO A 203 -5.80 -39.89 9.73
CA PRO A 203 -5.24 -38.58 9.97
C PRO A 203 -4.14 -38.62 11.00
N THR A 204 -3.08 -37.87 10.76
CA THR A 204 -1.95 -37.71 11.67
C THR A 204 -1.73 -36.25 12.03
N LEU A 205 -1.03 -36.00 13.13
CA LEU A 205 -0.68 -34.65 13.53
C LEU A 205 0.16 -33.96 12.45
N THR A 206 1.12 -34.67 11.85
CA THR A 206 1.96 -34.17 10.76
C THR A 206 1.13 -33.84 9.52
N GLY A 207 0.23 -34.72 9.10
CA GLY A 207 -0.66 -34.47 7.95
C GLY A 207 -1.59 -33.28 8.18
N LEU A 208 -2.13 -33.11 9.39
CA LEU A 208 -2.92 -31.93 9.75
C LEU A 208 -2.10 -30.64 9.71
N ARG A 209 -0.86 -30.67 10.20
CA ARG A 209 0.06 -29.53 10.13
C ARG A 209 0.38 -29.18 8.67
N ALA A 210 0.61 -30.20 7.82
CA ALA A 210 0.80 -30.01 6.38
C ALA A 210 -0.40 -29.31 5.75
N LEU A 211 -1.61 -29.82 5.96
CA LEU A 211 -2.83 -29.23 5.42
C LEU A 211 -3.06 -27.80 5.95
N ALA A 212 -2.78 -27.57 7.23
CA ALA A 212 -2.85 -26.24 7.85
C ALA A 212 -1.83 -25.25 7.27
N ILE A 213 -0.63 -25.68 6.88
CA ILE A 213 0.35 -24.81 6.22
C ILE A 213 -0.12 -24.51 4.78
N TYR A 214 -0.49 -25.56 4.03
CA TYR A 214 -0.93 -25.43 2.65
C TYR A 214 -2.13 -24.49 2.50
N LEU A 215 -3.19 -24.71 3.29
CA LEU A 215 -4.39 -23.89 3.21
C LEU A 215 -4.12 -22.42 3.61
N SER A 216 -3.06 -22.14 4.39
CA SER A 216 -2.71 -20.77 4.76
C SER A 216 -2.04 -20.06 3.58
N ALA A 217 -1.17 -20.77 2.86
CA ALA A 217 -0.41 -20.22 1.74
C ALA A 217 -1.23 -20.12 0.45
N VAL A 218 -2.10 -21.11 0.15
CA VAL A 218 -2.89 -21.14 -1.08
C VAL A 218 -3.84 -19.93 -1.21
N ARG A 219 -4.20 -19.31 -0.07
CA ARG A 219 -5.00 -18.09 0.00
C ARG A 219 -4.42 -16.90 -0.77
N VAL A 220 -3.12 -16.89 -1.04
CA VAL A 220 -2.51 -15.85 -1.89
C VAL A 220 -3.01 -15.95 -3.34
N HIS A 221 -3.33 -17.15 -3.81
CA HIS A 221 -3.73 -17.43 -5.20
C HIS A 221 -5.20 -17.83 -5.34
N ASN A 222 -5.84 -18.31 -4.27
CA ASN A 222 -7.24 -18.72 -4.26
C ASN A 222 -7.90 -18.38 -2.92
N ARG A 223 -8.76 -17.35 -2.93
CA ARG A 223 -9.56 -16.92 -1.77
C ARG A 223 -11.01 -17.41 -1.81
N GLY A 224 -11.30 -18.41 -2.66
CA GLY A 224 -12.64 -18.92 -2.87
C GLY A 224 -13.20 -19.67 -1.65
N LYS A 225 -14.51 -19.90 -1.67
CA LYS A 225 -15.25 -20.64 -0.61
C LYS A 225 -14.66 -22.02 -0.34
N SER A 226 -14.01 -22.65 -1.30
CA SER A 226 -13.40 -23.98 -1.15
C SER A 226 -12.34 -24.04 -0.06
N VAL A 227 -11.54 -22.98 0.13
CA VAL A 227 -10.53 -22.94 1.20
C VAL A 227 -11.19 -22.92 2.58
N TRP A 228 -12.25 -22.14 2.77
CA TRP A 228 -13.01 -22.12 4.03
C TRP A 228 -13.73 -23.44 4.30
N ILE A 229 -14.31 -24.07 3.28
CA ILE A 229 -14.91 -25.42 3.41
C ILE A 229 -13.86 -26.45 3.83
N LEU A 230 -12.64 -26.36 3.29
CA LEU A 230 -11.53 -27.21 3.68
C LEU A 230 -11.00 -26.91 5.10
N ASP A 231 -11.12 -25.68 5.59
CA ASP A 231 -10.88 -25.36 7.00
C ASP A 231 -11.92 -26.05 7.91
N GLY A 232 -13.19 -26.09 7.49
CA GLY A 232 -14.21 -26.90 8.15
C GLY A 232 -13.87 -28.40 8.17
N LEU A 233 -13.38 -28.94 7.05
CA LEU A 233 -12.89 -30.32 6.98
C LEU A 233 -11.69 -30.54 7.92
N LEU A 234 -10.72 -29.62 7.92
CA LEU A 234 -9.55 -29.63 8.79
C LEU A 234 -9.97 -29.65 10.27
N ILE A 235 -10.98 -28.87 10.66
CA ILE A 235 -11.57 -28.91 12.02
C ILE A 235 -12.14 -30.29 12.33
N ARG A 236 -12.91 -30.91 11.41
CA ARG A 236 -13.48 -32.24 11.64
C ARG A 236 -12.42 -33.32 11.78
N ILE A 237 -11.35 -33.26 10.98
CA ILE A 237 -10.21 -34.18 11.09
C ILE A 237 -9.45 -33.93 12.41
N ALA A 238 -9.24 -32.68 12.80
CA ALA A 238 -8.63 -32.34 14.09
C ALA A 238 -9.48 -32.85 15.26
N GLN A 239 -10.81 -32.73 15.16
CA GLN A 239 -11.74 -33.26 16.15
C GLN A 239 -11.68 -34.79 16.24
N SER A 240 -11.57 -35.50 15.11
CA SER A 240 -11.54 -36.97 15.08
C SER A 240 -10.32 -37.56 15.79
N ILE A 241 -9.19 -36.84 15.81
CA ILE A 241 -7.99 -37.24 16.58
C ILE A 241 -7.94 -36.64 17.99
N GLY A 242 -8.97 -35.91 18.42
CA GLY A 242 -9.07 -35.35 19.76
C GLY A 242 -8.33 -34.02 19.99
N LEU A 243 -7.98 -33.28 18.94
CA LEU A 243 -7.21 -32.02 19.06
C LEU A 243 -7.99 -30.89 19.77
N HIS A 244 -9.32 -30.99 19.78
CA HIS A 244 -10.23 -30.07 20.47
C HIS A 244 -10.27 -30.24 22.01
N LYS A 245 -9.52 -31.20 22.54
CA LYS A 245 -9.33 -31.41 23.99
C LYS A 245 -7.87 -31.17 24.33
N ASP A 246 -7.61 -30.51 25.47
CA ASP A 246 -6.25 -30.25 25.91
C ASP A 246 -5.49 -31.57 26.12
N GLY A 247 -4.28 -31.69 25.57
CA GLY A 247 -3.50 -32.94 25.64
C GLY A 247 -3.23 -33.42 27.06
N ALA A 248 -3.16 -32.50 28.03
CA ALA A 248 -3.03 -32.85 29.44
C ALA A 248 -4.26 -33.61 29.97
N LYS A 249 -5.47 -33.28 29.50
CA LYS A 249 -6.70 -34.01 29.84
C LYS A 249 -6.73 -35.40 29.21
N LEU A 250 -6.04 -35.56 28.08
CA LEU A 250 -5.87 -36.83 27.37
C LEU A 250 -4.67 -37.66 27.87
N ARG A 251 -3.94 -37.17 28.88
CA ARG A 251 -2.72 -37.79 29.44
C ARG A 251 -1.61 -37.99 28.40
N LEU A 252 -1.52 -37.08 27.44
CA LEU A 252 -0.44 -37.07 26.46
C LEU A 252 0.83 -36.46 27.05
N PRO A 253 2.03 -36.81 26.53
CA PRO A 253 3.27 -36.18 26.93
C PRO A 253 3.22 -34.65 26.80
N PRO A 254 3.96 -33.91 27.65
CA PRO A 254 3.97 -32.45 27.63
C PRO A 254 4.32 -31.85 26.27
N PHE A 255 5.38 -32.36 25.62
CA PHE A 255 5.79 -31.95 24.27
C PHE A 255 4.66 -32.08 23.25
N GLU A 256 4.00 -33.24 23.23
CA GLU A 256 2.90 -33.51 22.30
C GLU A 256 1.69 -32.62 22.59
N SER A 257 1.37 -32.44 23.89
CA SER A 257 0.29 -31.55 24.33
C SER A 257 0.51 -30.12 23.84
N GLU A 258 1.75 -29.62 23.91
CA GLU A 258 2.09 -28.27 23.45
C GLU A 258 1.95 -28.11 21.93
N LEU A 259 2.46 -29.06 21.13
CA LEU A 259 2.28 -29.02 19.67
C LEU A 259 0.81 -29.10 19.27
N ARG A 260 0.01 -29.90 19.98
CA ARG A 260 -1.44 -30.01 19.76
C ARG A 260 -2.17 -28.71 20.10
N ARG A 261 -1.76 -27.98 21.17
CA ARG A 261 -2.29 -26.64 21.46
C ARG A 261 -1.96 -25.65 20.36
N ARG A 262 -0.70 -25.59 19.89
CA ARG A 262 -0.27 -24.70 18.81
C ARG A 262 -1.10 -24.91 17.54
N LEU A 263 -1.30 -26.17 17.15
CA LEU A 263 -2.09 -26.52 15.96
C LEU A 263 -3.59 -26.25 16.14
N TRP A 264 -4.18 -26.64 17.28
CA TRP A 264 -5.61 -26.42 17.52
C TRP A 264 -5.96 -24.93 17.47
N TRP A 265 -5.20 -24.11 18.20
CA TRP A 265 -5.43 -22.67 18.24
C TRP A 265 -5.21 -22.01 16.87
N HIS A 266 -4.28 -22.50 16.05
CA HIS A 266 -4.16 -22.09 14.65
C HIS A 266 -5.42 -22.36 13.84
N ILE A 267 -5.91 -23.60 13.89
CA ILE A 267 -7.06 -24.03 13.10
C ILE A 267 -8.30 -23.18 13.44
N ILE A 268 -8.63 -23.03 14.73
CA ILE A 268 -9.84 -22.32 15.14
C ILE A 268 -9.75 -20.80 14.94
N SER A 269 -8.59 -20.19 15.19
CA SER A 269 -8.41 -18.74 14.97
C SER A 269 -8.43 -18.38 13.49
N ARG A 270 -8.05 -19.32 12.62
CA ARG A 270 -8.09 -19.13 11.19
C ARG A 270 -9.47 -19.39 10.60
N ASP A 271 -10.21 -20.40 11.06
CA ASP A 271 -11.59 -20.64 10.59
C ASP A 271 -12.48 -19.41 10.80
N SER A 272 -12.41 -18.78 11.99
CA SER A 272 -13.17 -17.57 12.27
C SER A 272 -12.81 -16.41 11.33
N ARG A 273 -11.51 -16.27 11.00
CA ARG A 273 -11.02 -15.27 10.03
C ARG A 273 -11.42 -15.59 8.59
N SER A 274 -11.42 -16.86 8.19
CA SER A 274 -11.83 -17.30 6.85
C SER A 274 -13.33 -17.07 6.62
N GLY A 275 -14.17 -17.25 7.64
CA GLY A 275 -15.60 -16.93 7.58
C GLY A 275 -15.89 -15.45 7.33
N GLU A 276 -15.06 -14.56 7.89
CA GLU A 276 -15.19 -13.11 7.69
C GLU A 276 -15.15 -12.72 6.21
N ASP A 277 -14.33 -13.36 5.37
CA ASP A 277 -14.23 -13.03 3.94
C ASP A 277 -15.56 -13.27 3.17
N PHE A 278 -16.45 -14.09 3.72
CA PHE A 278 -17.73 -14.43 3.11
C PHE A 278 -18.93 -13.73 3.74
N GLY A 279 -18.71 -12.83 4.71
CA GLY A 279 -19.78 -12.12 5.40
C GLY A 279 -20.54 -12.98 6.38
N LEU A 280 -19.86 -14.01 6.89
CA LEU A 280 -20.36 -14.91 7.91
C LEU A 280 -19.72 -14.53 9.25
N GLU A 281 -20.54 -14.30 10.26
CA GLU A 281 -20.11 -14.34 11.66
C GLU A 281 -19.82 -15.81 12.03
N ASP A 282 -18.83 -16.03 12.90
CA ASP A 282 -18.35 -17.38 13.25
C ASP A 282 -19.55 -18.25 13.69
N PRO A 283 -19.94 -19.26 12.89
CA PRO A 283 -21.15 -20.02 13.17
C PRO A 283 -20.96 -21.04 14.29
N ASN A 284 -19.71 -21.31 14.72
CA ASN A 284 -19.42 -22.44 15.59
C ASN A 284 -19.01 -22.06 17.02
N ASP A 285 -18.74 -20.78 17.31
CA ASP A 285 -18.34 -20.27 18.63
C ASP A 285 -17.21 -21.10 19.29
N LEU A 286 -16.32 -21.67 18.45
CA LEU A 286 -15.31 -22.64 18.89
C LEU A 286 -14.24 -21.96 19.74
N LEU A 287 -13.99 -20.67 19.51
CA LEU A 287 -13.01 -19.89 20.27
C LEU A 287 -13.44 -19.67 21.72
N SER A 288 -14.74 -19.49 21.99
CA SER A 288 -15.25 -19.31 23.36
C SER A 288 -15.49 -20.63 24.08
N THR A 289 -15.90 -21.67 23.33
CA THR A 289 -16.24 -22.99 23.88
C THR A 289 -15.05 -23.95 23.98
N SER A 290 -13.88 -23.57 23.46
CA SER A 290 -12.69 -24.44 23.52
C SER A 290 -12.09 -24.52 24.92
N ASP A 291 -11.98 -25.76 25.39
CA ASP A 291 -11.32 -26.15 26.65
C ASP A 291 -9.79 -26.24 26.56
N VAL A 292 -9.19 -25.95 25.40
CA VAL A 292 -7.76 -26.10 25.14
C VAL A 292 -7.01 -24.89 25.67
N LYS A 293 -5.97 -25.11 26.49
CA LYS A 293 -5.16 -24.01 27.03
C LYS A 293 -4.43 -23.28 25.91
N LEU A 294 -4.12 -22.00 26.11
CA LEU A 294 -3.23 -21.28 25.19
C LEU A 294 -1.86 -21.97 25.17
N PRO A 295 -1.16 -21.97 24.03
CA PRO A 295 0.25 -22.35 23.97
C PRO A 295 1.10 -21.49 24.92
N LEU A 296 2.25 -22.03 25.35
CA LEU A 296 3.16 -21.31 26.24
C LEU A 296 4.03 -20.30 25.47
N ASN A 297 4.41 -19.19 26.11
CA ASN A 297 5.40 -18.25 25.54
C ASN A 297 6.83 -18.79 25.71
N ILE A 298 7.25 -19.68 24.81
CA ILE A 298 8.53 -20.40 24.87
C ILE A 298 9.16 -20.53 23.47
N ASN A 299 10.48 -20.73 23.41
CA ASN A 299 11.17 -21.05 22.16
C ASN A 299 11.17 -22.57 21.92
N ASP A 300 11.33 -22.99 20.67
CA ASP A 300 11.39 -24.42 20.33
C ASP A 300 12.52 -25.15 21.06
N VAL A 301 13.66 -24.49 21.27
CA VAL A 301 14.80 -25.08 21.99
C VAL A 301 14.50 -25.45 23.45
N ASP A 302 13.39 -24.95 24.02
CA ASP A 302 13.01 -25.20 25.40
C ASP A 302 12.18 -26.49 25.58
N ILE A 303 11.73 -27.12 24.49
CA ILE A 303 10.90 -28.32 24.53
C ILE A 303 11.51 -29.43 23.67
N PHE A 304 11.31 -30.68 24.08
CA PHE A 304 11.85 -31.83 23.35
C PHE A 304 11.00 -33.08 23.56
N PRO A 305 11.01 -34.04 22.60
CA PRO A 305 10.33 -35.32 22.78
C PRO A 305 10.83 -36.07 24.01
N GLY A 306 9.91 -36.55 24.84
CA GLY A 306 10.24 -37.33 26.05
C GLY A 306 10.40 -36.50 27.34
N MET A 307 10.21 -35.18 27.29
CA MET A 307 10.19 -34.34 28.50
C MET A 307 9.03 -34.71 29.45
N GLU A 308 9.25 -34.58 30.76
CA GLU A 308 8.26 -34.91 31.79
C GLU A 308 7.39 -33.72 32.21
N GLU A 309 7.94 -32.50 32.16
CA GLU A 309 7.25 -31.26 32.54
C GLU A 309 7.53 -30.14 31.54
N LEU A 310 6.56 -29.23 31.35
CA LEU A 310 6.73 -28.05 30.50
C LEU A 310 7.64 -27.01 31.18
N PRO A 311 8.48 -26.29 30.40
CA PRO A 311 9.28 -25.18 30.93
C PRO A 311 8.38 -24.04 31.41
N VAL A 312 8.96 -23.19 32.25
CA VAL A 312 8.32 -21.95 32.71
C VAL A 312 8.19 -20.97 31.54
N GLU A 313 7.05 -20.28 31.45
CA GLU A 313 6.82 -19.26 30.43
C GLU A 313 7.82 -18.10 30.56
N ARG A 314 8.32 -17.64 29.40
CA ARG A 314 9.18 -16.47 29.33
C ARG A 314 8.36 -15.18 29.34
N THR A 315 8.95 -14.11 29.87
CA THR A 315 8.40 -12.75 29.80
C THR A 315 8.91 -11.98 28.58
N GLU A 316 10.04 -12.39 28.01
CA GLU A 316 10.63 -11.81 26.80
C GLU A 316 9.95 -12.32 25.52
N TRP A 317 10.31 -11.72 24.39
CA TRP A 317 9.86 -12.15 23.07
C TRP A 317 10.40 -13.55 22.75
N THR A 318 9.52 -14.41 22.25
CA THR A 318 9.84 -15.76 21.76
C THR A 318 9.23 -15.97 20.38
N CYS A 319 9.57 -17.08 19.71
CA CYS A 319 8.92 -17.45 18.45
C CYS A 319 7.39 -17.64 18.57
N MET A 320 6.85 -17.78 19.80
CA MET A 320 5.42 -17.87 20.07
C MET A 320 4.73 -16.52 20.26
N THR A 321 5.48 -15.43 20.46
CA THR A 321 4.90 -14.13 20.84
C THR A 321 3.92 -13.59 19.79
N PHE A 322 4.27 -13.66 18.50
CA PHE A 322 3.37 -13.24 17.41
C PHE A 322 2.05 -14.02 17.41
N SER A 323 2.13 -15.33 17.63
CA SER A 323 0.98 -16.23 17.71
C SER A 323 0.09 -15.92 18.90
N LEU A 324 0.69 -15.70 20.07
CA LEU A 324 -0.03 -15.36 21.30
C LEU A 324 -0.76 -14.03 21.19
N VAL A 325 -0.15 -13.02 20.55
CA VAL A 325 -0.83 -11.75 20.24
C VAL A 325 -2.06 -11.99 19.35
N ASN A 326 -1.91 -12.80 18.29
CA ASN A 326 -3.03 -13.13 17.41
C ASN A 326 -4.16 -13.87 18.15
N PHE A 327 -3.85 -14.79 19.06
CA PHE A 327 -4.85 -15.48 19.88
C PHE A 327 -5.56 -14.55 20.86
N ASP A 328 -4.81 -13.67 21.52
CA ASP A 328 -5.37 -12.70 22.46
C ASP A 328 -6.34 -11.75 21.74
N LEU A 329 -5.98 -11.30 20.53
CA LEU A 329 -6.86 -10.50 19.67
C LEU A 329 -8.09 -11.27 19.18
N ALA A 330 -7.92 -12.53 18.76
CA ALA A 330 -9.04 -13.39 18.34
C ALA A 330 -10.05 -13.60 19.48
N LYS A 331 -9.56 -13.87 20.71
CA LYS A 331 -10.40 -13.96 21.91
C LYS A 331 -11.13 -12.67 22.23
N ALA A 332 -10.45 -11.52 22.11
CA ALA A 332 -11.07 -10.23 22.36
C ALA A 332 -12.20 -9.94 21.36
N MET A 333 -11.95 -10.21 20.07
CA MET A 333 -12.98 -10.11 19.03
C MET A 333 -14.18 -11.00 19.34
N GLU A 334 -13.95 -12.26 19.74
CA GLU A 334 -15.03 -13.18 20.10
C GLU A 334 -15.85 -12.74 21.31
N LYS A 335 -15.16 -12.23 22.35
CA LYS A 335 -15.80 -11.64 23.54
C LYS A 335 -16.71 -10.47 23.14
N LEU A 336 -16.25 -9.59 22.24
CA LEU A 336 -17.01 -8.44 21.74
C LEU A 336 -18.23 -8.86 20.89
N LYS A 337 -18.10 -9.91 20.07
CA LYS A 337 -19.22 -10.48 19.26
C LYS A 337 -20.29 -11.12 20.15
N SER A 338 -19.90 -12.03 21.05
CA SER A 338 -20.82 -12.74 21.96
C SER A 338 -21.53 -11.81 22.96
N GLY A 339 -20.86 -10.74 23.40
CA GLY A 339 -21.49 -9.70 24.21
C GLY A 339 -22.68 -9.02 23.50
N ASN A 340 -22.53 -8.69 22.22
CA ASN A 340 -23.59 -8.06 21.42
C ASN A 340 -24.79 -9.00 21.16
N ALA A 341 -24.58 -10.32 21.19
CA ALA A 341 -25.64 -11.32 21.02
C ALA A 341 -26.46 -11.55 22.30
N SER A 342 -25.84 -11.40 23.47
CA SER A 342 -26.42 -11.80 24.77
C SER A 342 -27.17 -10.68 25.50
N ALA A 343 -26.90 -9.41 25.17
CA ALA A 343 -27.62 -8.25 25.73
C ALA A 343 -27.62 -7.07 24.74
N PRO A 344 -28.79 -6.56 24.29
CA PRO A 344 -28.86 -5.45 23.31
C PRO A 344 -28.32 -4.10 23.79
N ILE A 345 -27.85 -4.01 25.04
CA ILE A 345 -27.47 -2.77 25.73
C ILE A 345 -26.14 -2.98 26.48
N LEU A 346 -25.10 -3.47 25.80
CA LEU A 346 -23.76 -3.31 26.34
C LEU A 346 -23.30 -1.87 26.12
N SER A 347 -22.96 -1.18 27.22
CA SER A 347 -22.50 0.21 27.18
C SER A 347 -21.19 0.29 26.41
N LYS A 348 -20.96 1.44 25.78
CA LYS A 348 -19.67 1.75 25.13
C LYS A 348 -18.49 1.51 26.08
N GLU A 349 -18.69 1.76 27.38
CA GLU A 349 -17.69 1.55 28.42
C GLU A 349 -17.26 0.08 28.56
N TRP A 350 -18.19 -0.87 28.42
CA TRP A 350 -17.83 -2.29 28.46
C TRP A 350 -16.96 -2.69 27.27
N ARG A 351 -17.33 -2.22 26.07
CA ARG A 351 -16.53 -2.44 24.85
C ARG A 351 -15.13 -1.84 25.03
N ASP A 352 -15.06 -0.58 25.43
CA ASP A 352 -13.81 0.15 25.62
C ASP A 352 -12.94 -0.54 26.70
N LYS A 353 -13.56 -1.10 27.75
CA LYS A 353 -12.85 -1.93 28.74
C LYS A 353 -12.25 -3.20 28.13
N VAL A 354 -13.00 -3.95 27.31
CA VAL A 354 -12.46 -5.16 26.66
C VAL A 354 -11.32 -4.82 25.70
N VAL A 355 -11.45 -3.73 24.93
CA VAL A 355 -10.38 -3.24 24.04
C VAL A 355 -9.14 -2.82 24.85
N GLN A 356 -9.32 -2.14 25.97
CA GLN A 356 -8.23 -1.71 26.84
C GLN A 356 -7.53 -2.89 27.54
N GLU A 357 -8.29 -3.91 27.96
CA GLU A 357 -7.76 -5.16 28.54
C GLU A 357 -6.82 -5.86 27.54
N VAL A 358 -7.26 -6.06 26.29
CA VAL A 358 -6.41 -6.69 25.27
C VAL A 358 -5.24 -5.79 24.87
N TYR A 359 -5.44 -4.47 24.79
CA TYR A 359 -4.35 -3.52 24.52
C TYR A 359 -3.23 -3.65 25.54
N THR A 360 -3.58 -3.61 26.83
CA THR A 360 -2.61 -3.71 27.93
C THR A 360 -1.87 -5.06 27.90
N LYS A 361 -2.63 -6.15 27.72
CA LYS A 361 -2.06 -7.50 27.67
C LYS A 361 -1.09 -7.69 26.51
N VAL A 362 -1.46 -7.21 25.33
CA VAL A 362 -0.65 -7.35 24.11
C VAL A 362 0.56 -6.44 24.16
N ARG A 363 0.44 -5.21 24.69
CA ARG A 363 1.56 -4.28 24.90
C ARG A 363 2.62 -4.86 25.84
N ALA A 364 2.21 -5.49 26.94
CA ALA A 364 3.13 -6.13 27.87
C ALA A 364 4.00 -7.20 27.20
N ARG A 365 3.48 -7.90 26.19
CA ARG A 365 4.26 -8.89 25.41
C ARG A 365 5.31 -8.25 24.47
N LEU A 366 5.22 -6.95 24.22
CA LEU A 366 6.08 -6.22 23.28
C LEU A 366 7.12 -5.31 23.94
N GLU A 367 7.07 -5.12 25.27
CA GLU A 367 7.91 -4.15 26.00
C GLU A 367 9.41 -4.33 25.75
N ASN A 368 9.86 -5.55 25.44
CA ASN A 368 11.27 -5.89 25.21
C ASN A 368 11.58 -6.28 23.75
N CYS A 369 10.72 -5.91 22.79
CA CYS A 369 10.99 -6.16 21.37
C CYS A 369 12.13 -5.26 20.84
N ASN A 370 13.09 -5.87 20.17
CA ASN A 370 14.16 -5.20 19.45
C ASN A 370 13.70 -4.81 18.01
N PRO A 371 13.61 -3.51 17.69
CA PRO A 371 13.14 -3.04 16.38
C PRO A 371 14.11 -3.35 15.22
N VAL A 372 15.33 -3.80 15.50
CA VAL A 372 16.32 -4.17 14.47
C VAL A 372 16.12 -5.61 13.98
N THR A 373 15.51 -6.48 14.79
CA THR A 373 15.24 -7.88 14.39
C THR A 373 13.97 -7.95 13.53
N PRO A 374 14.04 -8.41 12.26
CA PRO A 374 12.91 -8.37 11.33
C PRO A 374 11.62 -8.99 11.87
N HIS A 375 11.71 -10.14 12.53
CA HIS A 375 10.56 -10.83 13.12
C HIS A 375 9.92 -10.09 14.30
N GLN A 376 10.72 -9.46 15.15
CA GLN A 376 10.21 -8.69 16.29
C GLN A 376 9.62 -7.37 15.80
N ARG A 377 10.28 -6.70 14.85
CA ARG A 377 9.77 -5.51 14.15
C ARG A 377 8.43 -5.80 13.48
N LEU A 378 8.33 -6.88 12.72
CA LEU A 378 7.08 -7.36 12.12
C LEU A 378 5.99 -7.56 13.19
N THR A 379 6.35 -8.18 14.32
CA THR A 379 5.42 -8.41 15.43
C THR A 379 4.85 -7.10 15.96
N VAL A 380 5.69 -6.09 16.22
CA VAL A 380 5.25 -4.78 16.69
C VAL A 380 4.34 -4.10 15.66
N HIS A 381 4.79 -4.01 14.40
CA HIS A 381 4.02 -3.36 13.33
C HIS A 381 2.64 -4.01 13.10
N CYS A 382 2.59 -5.34 12.98
CA CYS A 382 1.32 -6.06 12.82
C CYS A 382 0.41 -5.91 14.04
N THR A 383 0.99 -5.86 15.24
CA THR A 383 0.21 -5.71 16.47
C THR A 383 -0.47 -4.34 16.55
N ASP A 384 0.28 -3.27 16.29
CA ASP A 384 -0.25 -1.90 16.29
C ASP A 384 -1.40 -1.77 15.28
N TYR A 385 -1.18 -2.32 14.10
CA TYR A 385 -2.16 -2.38 13.04
C TYR A 385 -3.43 -3.15 13.46
N LEU A 386 -3.28 -4.36 14.00
CA LEU A 386 -4.42 -5.21 14.37
C LEU A 386 -5.22 -4.64 15.54
N LEU A 387 -4.59 -3.97 16.50
CA LEU A 387 -5.27 -3.29 17.60
C LEU A 387 -6.14 -2.14 17.10
N ARG A 388 -5.60 -1.28 16.22
CA ARG A 388 -6.38 -0.19 15.60
C ARG A 388 -7.55 -0.73 14.79
N LYS A 389 -7.34 -1.81 14.03
CA LYS A 389 -8.41 -2.48 13.29
C LYS A 389 -9.49 -3.05 14.21
N LEU A 390 -9.10 -3.73 15.30
CA LEU A 390 -10.03 -4.31 16.27
C LEU A 390 -10.93 -3.20 16.86
N ASP A 391 -10.33 -2.10 17.31
CA ASP A 391 -11.06 -0.96 17.84
C ASP A 391 -11.99 -0.38 16.76
N PHE A 392 -11.47 -0.02 15.59
CA PHE A 392 -12.28 0.54 14.51
C PHE A 392 -13.50 -0.32 14.15
N VAL A 393 -13.28 -1.60 13.82
CA VAL A 393 -14.35 -2.50 13.34
C VAL A 393 -15.42 -2.71 14.40
N THR A 394 -15.01 -2.96 15.64
CA THR A 394 -15.96 -3.23 16.73
C THR A 394 -16.73 -1.97 17.14
N ASN A 395 -16.13 -0.78 17.00
CA ASN A 395 -16.84 0.48 17.19
C ASN A 395 -17.91 0.67 16.12
N GLN A 396 -17.59 0.41 14.85
CA GLN A 396 -18.56 0.50 13.75
C GLN A 396 -19.72 -0.48 13.94
N GLN A 397 -19.43 -1.73 14.31
CA GLN A 397 -20.46 -2.74 14.59
C GLN A 397 -21.37 -2.31 15.74
N TRP A 398 -20.82 -1.77 16.83
CA TRP A 398 -21.60 -1.25 17.96
C TRP A 398 -22.44 -0.02 17.58
N LEU A 399 -21.90 0.92 16.81
CA LEU A 399 -22.65 2.10 16.33
C LEU A 399 -23.85 1.68 15.47
N LEU A 400 -23.66 0.69 14.60
CA LEU A 400 -24.72 0.12 13.78
C LEU A 400 -25.76 -0.64 14.61
N SER A 401 -25.38 -1.29 15.71
CA SER A 401 -26.33 -1.99 16.58
C SER A 401 -27.17 -1.07 17.45
N GLN A 402 -26.72 0.16 17.74
CA GLN A 402 -27.37 1.09 18.67
C GLN A 402 -28.57 1.89 18.10
N LYS A 403 -28.62 2.20 16.79
CA LYS A 403 -29.70 3.05 16.21
C LYS A 403 -30.16 2.62 14.81
N ARG A 404 -31.49 2.51 14.64
CA ARG A 404 -32.16 2.38 13.32
C ARG A 404 -32.22 3.76 12.66
N GLY A 405 -31.59 3.92 11.48
CA GLY A 405 -31.87 5.03 10.55
C GLY A 405 -30.95 6.27 10.51
N ALA A 406 -29.72 6.26 11.04
CA ALA A 406 -28.85 7.46 11.01
C ALA A 406 -27.48 7.20 10.36
N ASN A 407 -27.45 7.09 9.02
CA ASN A 407 -26.20 6.96 8.25
C ASN A 407 -25.22 8.11 8.52
N ASP A 408 -25.72 9.31 8.85
CA ASP A 408 -24.88 10.48 9.17
C ASP A 408 -24.09 10.34 10.48
N PHE A 409 -24.53 9.51 11.43
CA PHE A 409 -23.81 9.33 12.69
C PHE A 409 -22.64 8.35 12.54
N VAL A 410 -22.75 7.41 11.61
CA VAL A 410 -21.73 6.39 11.32
C VAL A 410 -20.70 6.95 10.34
N LEU A 411 -21.16 7.65 9.30
CA LEU A 411 -20.33 8.23 8.25
C LEU A 411 -19.86 9.65 8.59
N LYS A 412 -18.95 9.73 9.57
CA LYS A 412 -18.23 10.96 9.94
C LYS A 412 -16.88 11.05 9.23
N GLU A 413 -16.43 12.27 8.96
CA GLU A 413 -15.11 12.53 8.37
C GLU A 413 -13.99 11.99 9.28
N GLU A 414 -14.09 12.17 10.61
CA GLU A 414 -13.14 11.61 11.60
C GLU A 414 -13.00 10.08 11.50
N THR A 415 -14.13 9.38 11.34
CA THR A 415 -14.14 7.92 11.17
C THR A 415 -13.54 7.51 9.83
N LEU A 416 -13.74 8.32 8.77
CA LEU A 416 -13.04 8.14 7.50
C LEU A 416 -11.53 8.28 7.68
N VAL A 417 -11.03 9.27 8.42
CA VAL A 417 -9.59 9.42 8.73
C VAL A 417 -9.04 8.19 9.39
N ALA A 418 -9.67 7.72 10.46
CA ALA A 418 -9.24 6.52 11.17
C ALA A 418 -9.20 5.30 10.24
N ALA A 419 -10.18 5.16 9.34
CA ALA A 419 -10.19 4.10 8.34
C ALA A 419 -9.01 4.22 7.34
N LEU A 420 -8.73 5.43 6.86
CA LEU A 420 -7.63 5.69 5.93
C LEU A 420 -6.27 5.47 6.60
N ASP A 421 -6.08 5.88 7.85
CA ASP A 421 -4.84 5.65 8.61
C ASP A 421 -4.56 4.16 8.81
N ILE A 422 -5.59 3.35 9.05
CA ILE A 422 -5.47 1.89 9.16
C ILE A 422 -5.04 1.30 7.82
N LEU A 423 -5.63 1.74 6.70
CA LEU A 423 -5.23 1.27 5.37
C LEU A 423 -3.80 1.73 5.01
N GLU A 424 -3.41 2.95 5.39
CA GLU A 424 -2.09 3.50 5.11
C GLU A 424 -0.96 2.82 5.87
N ALA A 425 -1.18 2.53 7.17
CA ALA A 425 -0.22 1.80 8.00
C ALA A 425 0.10 0.41 7.43
N ARG A 426 -0.81 -0.17 6.64
CA ARG A 426 -0.61 -1.42 5.91
C ARG A 426 0.11 -1.22 4.58
N THR A 427 -0.12 -0.09 3.90
CA THR A 427 0.59 0.30 2.67
C THR A 427 2.00 0.82 2.92
N ALA A 428 2.44 0.98 4.18
CA ALA A 428 3.81 1.27 4.58
C ALA A 428 4.80 0.11 4.26
N GLY A 429 4.80 -0.33 2.99
CA GLY A 429 5.73 -1.28 2.40
C GLY A 429 7.09 -0.67 2.05
N ASP A 430 7.46 0.45 2.69
CA ASP A 430 8.75 1.11 2.51
C ASP A 430 9.74 0.80 3.64
N ASP A 431 9.38 -0.07 4.60
CA ASP A 431 10.34 -0.61 5.56
C ASP A 431 11.17 -1.73 4.90
N PRO A 432 12.46 -1.51 4.57
CA PRO A 432 13.27 -2.52 3.90
C PRO A 432 13.45 -3.77 4.74
N PHE A 433 13.34 -3.66 6.08
CA PHE A 433 13.46 -4.78 7.00
C PHE A 433 12.26 -5.73 6.95
N LEU A 434 11.14 -5.30 6.35
CA LEU A 434 9.91 -6.09 6.22
C LEU A 434 9.60 -6.49 4.78
N ALA A 435 10.49 -6.21 3.83
CA ALA A 435 10.27 -6.51 2.41
C ALA A 435 10.00 -8.01 2.16
N GLN A 436 10.74 -8.91 2.83
CA GLN A 436 10.57 -10.37 2.73
C GLN A 436 9.19 -10.88 3.18
N PHE A 437 8.40 -10.04 3.84
CA PHE A 437 7.09 -10.31 4.38
C PHE A 437 5.95 -9.69 3.56
N ALA A 438 6.26 -8.95 2.49
CA ALA A 438 5.28 -8.20 1.70
C ALA A 438 4.18 -9.09 1.10
N TRP A 439 4.51 -10.33 0.77
CA TRP A 439 3.57 -11.33 0.25
C TRP A 439 2.37 -11.57 1.17
N ALA A 440 2.53 -11.41 2.50
CA ALA A 440 1.47 -11.64 3.48
C ALA A 440 0.30 -10.66 3.36
N LYS A 441 0.51 -9.48 2.75
CA LYS A 441 -0.57 -8.53 2.44
C LYS A 441 -1.62 -9.16 1.52
N LYS A 442 -1.23 -10.12 0.68
CA LYS A 442 -2.14 -10.84 -0.21
C LYS A 442 -2.90 -11.98 0.48
N VAL A 443 -2.61 -12.32 1.74
CA VAL A 443 -3.29 -13.43 2.43
C VAL A 443 -4.62 -12.97 3.05
N HIS A 444 -4.65 -11.74 3.57
CA HIS A 444 -5.79 -11.18 4.32
C HIS A 444 -6.07 -9.73 3.92
N PRO A 445 -6.89 -9.48 2.89
CA PRO A 445 -7.33 -8.13 2.52
C PRO A 445 -8.18 -7.49 3.62
N GLN A 446 -8.23 -6.16 3.66
CA GLN A 446 -8.87 -5.42 4.74
C GLN A 446 -10.32 -5.06 4.45
N TYR A 447 -11.12 -6.09 4.16
CA TYR A 447 -12.49 -5.95 3.67
C TYR A 447 -13.36 -5.01 4.50
N HIS A 448 -13.38 -5.10 5.83
CA HIS A 448 -14.24 -4.23 6.67
C HIS A 448 -13.91 -2.74 6.53
N VAL A 449 -12.61 -2.40 6.50
CA VAL A 449 -12.15 -1.01 6.41
C VAL A 449 -12.33 -0.50 4.98
N THR A 450 -11.98 -1.30 3.97
CA THR A 450 -12.21 -0.99 2.55
C THR A 450 -13.70 -0.82 2.23
N LEU A 451 -14.57 -1.66 2.80
CA LEU A 451 -16.02 -1.59 2.67
C LEU A 451 -16.54 -0.27 3.23
N TYR A 452 -16.11 0.10 4.44
CA TYR A 452 -16.49 1.36 5.07
C TYR A 452 -16.07 2.57 4.20
N VAL A 453 -14.82 2.59 3.70
CA VAL A 453 -14.33 3.68 2.84
C VAL A 453 -15.16 3.78 1.56
N LEU A 454 -15.43 2.67 0.87
CA LEU A 454 -16.25 2.66 -0.34
C LEU A 454 -17.71 3.06 -0.06
N TRP A 455 -18.28 2.63 1.08
CA TRP A 455 -19.60 3.05 1.50
C TRP A 455 -19.67 4.55 1.78
N TYR A 456 -18.64 5.11 2.42
CA TYR A 456 -18.48 6.55 2.60
C TYR A 456 -18.45 7.27 1.24
N LEU A 457 -17.63 6.79 0.29
CA LEU A 457 -17.51 7.37 -1.06
C LEU A 457 -18.83 7.33 -1.83
N CYS A 458 -19.66 6.30 -1.64
CA CYS A 458 -20.98 6.20 -2.25
C CYS A 458 -22.01 7.18 -1.67
N THR A 459 -21.89 7.52 -0.38
CA THR A 459 -22.85 8.37 0.33
C THR A 459 -22.43 9.84 0.31
N LYS A 460 -21.14 10.11 0.48
CA LYS A 460 -20.51 11.43 0.51
C LYS A 460 -19.38 11.46 -0.54
N PRO A 461 -19.71 11.61 -1.84
CA PRO A 461 -18.73 11.57 -2.93
C PRO A 461 -17.84 12.81 -3.02
N GLN A 462 -18.08 13.82 -2.17
CA GLN A 462 -17.34 15.05 -2.07
C GLN A 462 -16.96 15.27 -0.59
N GLY A 463 -15.78 15.81 -0.36
CA GLY A 463 -15.17 15.91 0.96
C GLY A 463 -13.67 16.09 0.84
N LEU A 464 -13.02 16.40 1.95
CA LEU A 464 -11.62 16.84 1.94
C LEU A 464 -10.67 15.63 1.86
N HIS A 465 -11.06 14.46 2.39
CA HIS A 465 -10.32 13.19 2.27
C HIS A 465 -10.66 12.31 1.05
N ILE A 466 -11.59 12.70 0.17
CA ILE A 466 -12.10 11.81 -0.89
C ILE A 466 -11.00 11.35 -1.87
N GLU A 467 -10.08 12.24 -2.25
CA GLU A 467 -8.96 11.87 -3.14
C GLU A 467 -7.95 10.96 -2.44
N ARG A 468 -7.74 11.15 -1.12
CA ARG A 468 -6.93 10.24 -0.29
C ARG A 468 -7.55 8.84 -0.25
N ALA A 469 -8.87 8.77 -0.06
CA ALA A 469 -9.64 7.53 -0.11
C ALA A 469 -9.53 6.81 -1.47
N TRP A 470 -9.71 7.53 -2.58
CA TRP A 470 -9.55 6.94 -3.92
C TRP A 470 -8.15 6.39 -4.17
N ARG A 471 -7.10 7.12 -3.78
CA ARG A 471 -5.71 6.67 -3.97
C ARG A 471 -5.43 5.33 -3.28
N LEU A 472 -5.93 5.17 -2.05
CA LEU A 472 -5.78 3.91 -1.30
C LEU A 472 -6.65 2.80 -1.88
N ILE A 473 -7.89 3.09 -2.26
CA ILE A 473 -8.78 2.12 -2.92
C ILE A 473 -8.17 1.62 -4.23
N ASP A 474 -7.63 2.52 -5.05
CA ASP A 474 -6.98 2.16 -6.31
C ASP A 474 -5.78 1.23 -6.06
N GLY A 475 -4.91 1.58 -5.10
CA GLY A 475 -3.78 0.74 -4.69
C GLY A 475 -4.20 -0.65 -4.18
N ILE A 476 -5.24 -0.73 -3.34
CA ILE A 476 -5.77 -2.01 -2.82
C ILE A 476 -6.30 -2.88 -3.97
N PHE A 477 -7.04 -2.30 -4.91
CA PHE A 477 -7.60 -3.05 -6.02
C PHE A 477 -6.53 -3.51 -7.02
N GLU A 478 -5.51 -2.68 -7.28
CA GLU A 478 -4.40 -3.00 -8.19
C GLU A 478 -3.42 -4.00 -7.60
N GLN A 479 -3.13 -3.94 -6.29
CA GLN A 479 -2.06 -4.71 -5.66
C GLN A 479 -2.56 -5.91 -4.84
N GLU A 480 -3.67 -5.74 -4.10
CA GLU A 480 -4.18 -6.77 -3.18
C GLU A 480 -5.34 -7.58 -3.75
N MET A 481 -6.15 -7.03 -4.67
CA MET A 481 -7.36 -7.68 -5.21
C MET A 481 -7.31 -8.00 -6.72
N ALA A 482 -6.19 -7.76 -7.41
CA ALA A 482 -6.09 -7.95 -8.86
C ALA A 482 -6.52 -9.35 -9.34
N PHE A 483 -6.16 -10.42 -8.61
CA PHE A 483 -6.55 -11.79 -8.94
C PHE A 483 -8.03 -12.11 -8.62
N ASP A 484 -8.59 -11.54 -7.54
CA ASP A 484 -9.99 -11.74 -7.14
C ASP A 484 -10.99 -11.13 -8.16
N ILE A 485 -10.57 -10.05 -8.82
CA ILE A 485 -11.39 -9.30 -9.79
C ILE A 485 -11.55 -10.07 -11.11
N ILE A 486 -10.56 -10.91 -11.46
CA ILE A 486 -10.55 -11.76 -12.66
C ILE A 486 -11.36 -13.04 -12.42
N GLY A 487 -11.30 -13.61 -11.20
CA GLY A 487 -11.98 -14.86 -10.85
C GLY A 487 -13.43 -14.74 -10.37
N CYS A 488 -13.87 -13.57 -9.88
CA CYS A 488 -15.23 -13.34 -9.34
C CYS A 488 -15.72 -14.38 -8.30
N THR A 489 -14.82 -14.98 -7.51
CA THR A 489 -15.14 -16.06 -6.56
C THR A 489 -15.29 -15.56 -5.12
N GLY A 490 -16.26 -14.68 -4.83
CA GLY A 490 -16.61 -14.31 -3.46
C GLY A 490 -17.63 -13.16 -3.35
N ALA A 491 -18.48 -13.15 -2.30
CA ALA A 491 -19.46 -12.08 -2.11
C ALA A 491 -18.81 -10.74 -1.80
N LYS A 492 -17.86 -10.68 -0.86
CA LYS A 492 -17.26 -9.40 -0.45
C LYS A 492 -16.47 -8.73 -1.57
N PRO A 493 -15.60 -9.41 -2.35
CA PRO A 493 -14.98 -8.80 -3.53
C PRO A 493 -16.00 -8.28 -4.55
N ALA A 494 -17.12 -8.99 -4.76
CA ALA A 494 -18.20 -8.53 -5.63
C ALA A 494 -18.92 -7.29 -5.07
N VAL A 495 -19.18 -7.24 -3.75
CA VAL A 495 -19.72 -6.05 -3.06
C VAL A 495 -18.77 -4.86 -3.21
N LEU A 496 -17.48 -5.04 -2.91
CA LEU A 496 -16.48 -3.98 -3.04
C LEU A 496 -16.38 -3.49 -4.50
N LYS A 497 -16.39 -4.40 -5.48
CA LYS A 497 -16.37 -4.04 -6.91
C LYS A 497 -17.62 -3.24 -7.29
N SER A 498 -18.80 -3.69 -6.86
CA SER A 498 -20.07 -2.99 -7.11
C SER A 498 -20.10 -1.61 -6.48
N LEU A 499 -19.69 -1.48 -5.21
CA LEU A 499 -19.57 -0.21 -4.52
C LEU A 499 -18.56 0.72 -5.19
N ARG A 500 -17.41 0.20 -5.61
CA ARG A 500 -16.42 0.98 -6.36
C ARG A 500 -17.03 1.51 -7.66
N THR A 501 -17.68 0.68 -8.46
CA THR A 501 -18.34 1.11 -9.70
C THR A 501 -19.43 2.16 -9.44
N LYS A 502 -20.21 2.00 -8.37
CA LYS A 502 -21.20 2.99 -7.94
C LYS A 502 -20.54 4.30 -7.56
N ALA A 503 -19.52 4.27 -6.71
CA ALA A 503 -18.76 5.44 -6.27
C ALA A 503 -18.09 6.15 -7.47
N GLU A 504 -17.52 5.42 -8.44
CA GLU A 504 -16.96 5.98 -9.67
C GLU A 504 -18.04 6.65 -10.54
N THR A 505 -19.22 6.04 -10.64
CA THR A 505 -20.35 6.61 -11.39
C THR A 505 -20.86 7.88 -10.72
N LEU A 506 -20.96 7.90 -9.38
CA LEU A 506 -21.32 9.09 -8.61
C LEU A 506 -20.27 10.18 -8.73
N ARG A 507 -18.98 9.83 -8.71
CA ARG A 507 -17.87 10.75 -8.97
C ARG A 507 -17.94 11.35 -10.37
N LYS A 508 -18.21 10.54 -11.39
CA LYS A 508 -18.42 11.01 -12.79
C LYS A 508 -19.69 11.84 -12.94
N LYS A 509 -20.80 11.49 -12.28
CA LYS A 509 -22.04 12.28 -12.29
C LYS A 509 -21.88 13.60 -11.56
N ALA A 510 -21.15 13.64 -10.46
CA ALA A 510 -20.76 14.88 -9.80
C ALA A 510 -19.92 15.76 -10.75
N TRP A 511 -19.05 15.15 -11.56
CA TRP A 511 -18.25 15.81 -12.59
C TRP A 511 -19.04 16.22 -13.85
N CYS A 512 -20.09 15.49 -14.22
CA CYS A 512 -20.92 15.76 -15.41
C CYS A 512 -22.15 16.64 -15.14
N ASN A 513 -22.70 16.62 -13.92
CA ASN A 513 -23.65 17.62 -13.45
C ASN A 513 -22.96 18.99 -13.29
N THR A 514 -21.63 18.99 -13.20
CA THR A 514 -20.77 20.13 -13.50
C THR A 514 -20.25 20.06 -14.96
N GLY A 515 -21.16 19.94 -15.94
CA GLY A 515 -20.85 20.08 -17.39
C GLY A 515 -20.77 21.56 -17.82
N PRO A 516 -20.19 21.89 -18.99
CA PRO A 516 -19.54 23.17 -19.24
C PRO A 516 -20.55 24.33 -19.40
N ALA A 517 -20.78 25.08 -18.33
CA ALA A 517 -21.47 26.37 -18.38
C ALA A 517 -20.45 27.48 -18.07
N ILE A 518 -20.35 28.42 -19.01
CA ILE A 518 -19.59 29.67 -18.89
C ILE A 518 -20.40 30.62 -17.99
N GLN A 519 -19.84 31.06 -16.86
CA GLN A 519 -20.25 32.22 -16.07
C GLN A 519 -18.97 32.66 -15.32
N THR A 520 -18.33 33.82 -15.51
CA THR A 520 -18.89 35.19 -15.64
C THR A 520 -20.17 35.30 -14.85
N ASP A 521 -20.04 35.24 -13.52
CA ASP A 521 -20.79 36.01 -12.54
C ASP A 521 -20.35 35.57 -11.14
N LEU A 522 -19.21 36.14 -10.69
CA LEU A 522 -19.03 36.45 -9.28
C LEU A 522 -18.89 37.97 -9.22
N GLU A 523 -20.04 38.63 -9.14
CA GLU A 523 -20.14 39.92 -8.48
C GLU A 523 -19.48 39.80 -7.11
N TYR A 524 -18.31 40.42 -6.99
CA TYR A 524 -18.07 41.50 -6.04
C TYR A 524 -19.03 41.53 -4.83
N ILE A 525 -18.92 40.56 -3.94
CA ILE A 525 -19.13 40.84 -2.51
C ILE A 525 -17.74 41.09 -1.95
N GLY A 526 -17.34 42.35 -2.04
CA GLY A 526 -16.25 42.86 -1.26
C GLY A 526 -16.56 42.69 0.22
N ASN A 527 -15.75 41.89 0.89
CA ASN A 527 -15.04 42.37 2.06
C ASN A 527 -13.79 41.51 2.31
N PRO A 528 -12.75 42.14 2.87
CA PRO A 528 -11.36 41.75 2.69
C PRO A 528 -10.98 40.57 3.57
N LEU A 529 -10.00 39.79 3.08
CA LEU A 529 -9.01 39.05 3.86
C LEU A 529 -9.26 39.07 5.39
N GLU A 530 -9.99 38.09 5.91
CA GLU A 530 -9.81 37.70 7.31
C GLU A 530 -8.47 36.98 7.39
N PHE A 531 -7.48 37.75 7.84
CA PHE A 531 -6.24 37.30 8.44
C PHE A 531 -6.53 36.12 9.38
N ILE A 532 -5.98 34.93 9.07
CA ILE A 532 -5.68 33.96 10.13
C ILE A 532 -4.36 34.43 10.74
N GLU A 533 -4.49 35.27 11.76
CA GLU A 533 -3.48 35.46 12.79
C GLU A 533 -3.15 34.09 13.39
N GLY A 534 -1.86 33.72 13.36
CA GLY A 534 -1.39 32.42 13.85
C GLY A 534 0.03 32.05 13.46
N PHE A 535 0.69 32.82 12.59
CA PHE A 535 2.15 32.84 12.48
C PHE A 535 2.62 34.27 12.77
N ASN A 536 3.36 34.46 13.85
CA ASN A 536 4.15 35.68 14.01
C ASN A 536 5.15 35.71 12.85
N PHE A 537 4.94 36.62 11.90
CA PHE A 537 5.88 37.00 10.84
C PHE A 537 6.69 38.23 11.26
N ASP A 538 7.06 38.29 12.54
CA ASP A 538 8.07 39.23 13.03
C ASP A 538 9.37 38.45 13.16
N ASP A 539 10.03 38.20 12.01
CA ASP A 539 11.48 38.05 11.90
C ASP A 539 11.85 38.15 10.40
N GLU A 540 12.78 39.06 10.10
CA GLU A 540 13.10 39.58 8.77
C GLU A 540 13.73 38.51 7.84
N VAL A 541 12.98 38.03 6.83
CA VAL A 541 13.44 37.00 5.84
C VAL A 541 14.61 37.49 4.97
N PHE A 542 14.87 38.80 4.96
CA PHE A 542 16.11 39.43 4.51
C PHE A 542 16.34 40.65 5.40
N GLU A 543 17.42 40.71 6.18
CA GLU A 543 17.75 41.79 7.15
C GLU A 543 17.83 43.22 6.53
N ASP A 544 17.59 43.41 5.23
CA ASP A 544 17.52 44.75 4.60
C ASP A 544 16.74 44.71 3.26
N GLY A 545 15.42 44.61 3.33
CA GLY A 545 14.46 45.27 2.41
C GLY A 545 14.35 44.94 0.90
N MET A 546 15.37 44.49 0.15
CA MET A 546 15.25 44.31 -1.32
C MET A 546 16.20 43.22 -1.87
N ALA A 547 15.69 42.04 -2.25
CA ALA A 547 16.46 40.99 -2.92
C ALA A 547 16.48 41.17 -4.44
N THR A 548 17.64 40.98 -5.07
CA THR A 548 17.82 40.96 -6.53
C THR A 548 17.81 39.51 -7.02
N ILE A 549 16.83 39.17 -7.85
CA ILE A 549 16.53 37.79 -8.27
C ILE A 549 16.61 37.69 -9.78
N LEU A 550 17.50 36.85 -10.31
CA LEU A 550 17.63 36.57 -11.75
C LEU A 550 16.92 35.25 -12.08
N VAL A 551 15.96 35.28 -13.01
CA VAL A 551 15.29 34.09 -13.53
C VAL A 551 15.66 33.88 -14.99
N THR A 552 16.32 32.77 -15.32
CA THR A 552 16.71 32.46 -16.71
C THR A 552 15.53 31.89 -17.50
N GLY A 553 15.37 32.29 -18.77
CA GLY A 553 14.27 31.83 -19.63
C GLY A 553 12.88 32.25 -19.12
N ALA A 554 12.77 33.49 -18.61
CA ALA A 554 11.60 33.97 -17.89
C ALA A 554 10.49 34.61 -18.76
N ASN A 555 10.68 34.73 -20.07
CA ASN A 555 9.70 35.38 -20.95
C ASN A 555 8.43 34.56 -21.21
N ARG A 556 8.39 33.27 -20.82
CA ARG A 556 7.21 32.39 -21.00
C ARG A 556 7.26 31.15 -20.10
N GLY A 557 6.16 30.40 -20.07
CA GLY A 557 6.11 29.07 -19.45
C GLY A 557 6.35 29.11 -17.94
N ILE A 558 7.14 28.16 -17.41
CA ILE A 558 7.44 28.09 -15.97
C ILE A 558 8.22 29.32 -15.49
N GLY A 559 9.19 29.81 -16.26
CA GLY A 559 9.98 30.99 -15.86
C GLY A 559 9.12 32.24 -15.67
N TYR A 560 8.15 32.46 -16.57
CA TYR A 560 7.19 33.56 -16.45
C TYR A 560 6.32 33.41 -15.19
N ALA A 561 5.81 32.20 -14.94
CA ALA A 561 5.00 31.93 -13.77
C ALA A 561 5.79 32.05 -12.45
N ILE A 562 7.09 31.69 -12.46
CA ILE A 562 8.01 31.93 -11.34
C ILE A 562 8.12 33.43 -11.08
N VAL A 563 8.39 34.24 -12.11
CA VAL A 563 8.45 35.70 -11.97
C VAL A 563 7.13 36.25 -11.43
N GLN A 564 6.00 35.83 -11.98
CA GLN A 564 4.68 36.25 -11.53
C GLN A 564 4.45 35.92 -10.05
N ALA A 565 4.74 34.69 -9.62
CA ALA A 565 4.54 34.26 -8.24
C ALA A 565 5.48 34.99 -7.26
N ILE A 566 6.75 35.18 -7.63
CA ILE A 566 7.71 35.97 -6.84
C ILE A 566 7.23 37.42 -6.74
N ALA A 567 6.82 38.03 -7.85
CA ALA A 567 6.45 39.43 -7.88
C ALA A 567 5.15 39.75 -7.12
N THR A 568 4.28 38.75 -6.97
CA THR A 568 3.07 38.84 -6.14
C THR A 568 3.39 38.67 -4.65
N ARG A 569 4.29 37.75 -4.28
CA ARG A 569 4.52 37.36 -2.88
C ARG A 569 5.67 38.11 -2.21
N LEU A 570 6.64 38.56 -2.99
CA LEU A 570 7.81 39.33 -2.57
C LEU A 570 7.85 40.68 -3.32
N PRO A 571 6.88 41.58 -3.06
CA PRO A 571 6.69 42.80 -3.85
C PRO A 571 7.84 43.82 -3.75
N SER A 572 8.71 43.68 -2.75
CA SER A 572 9.92 44.50 -2.59
C SER A 572 11.10 43.99 -3.41
N SER A 573 11.07 42.75 -3.91
CA SER A 573 12.19 42.21 -4.68
C SER A 573 12.34 42.89 -6.04
N THR A 574 13.59 43.02 -6.49
CA THR A 574 13.92 43.37 -7.87
C THR A 574 14.11 42.08 -8.66
N ILE A 575 13.28 41.87 -9.68
CA ILE A 575 13.23 40.62 -10.44
C ILE A 575 13.71 40.89 -11.86
N VAL A 576 14.82 40.26 -12.24
CA VAL A 576 15.45 40.40 -13.54
C VAL A 576 15.11 39.19 -14.41
N LEU A 577 14.46 39.42 -15.54
CA LEU A 577 14.16 38.40 -16.54
C LEU A 577 15.37 38.20 -17.45
N GLY A 578 16.07 37.07 -17.31
CA GLY A 578 17.16 36.68 -18.20
C GLY A 578 16.62 36.03 -19.47
N CYS A 579 16.60 36.74 -20.59
CA CYS A 579 16.01 36.23 -21.83
C CYS A 579 16.86 36.58 -23.07
N ARG A 580 16.87 35.67 -24.05
CA ARG A 580 17.63 35.85 -25.30
C ARG A 580 17.11 36.97 -26.20
N ARG A 581 15.81 37.24 -26.16
CA ARG A 581 15.19 38.25 -27.00
C ARG A 581 14.57 39.35 -26.15
N LYS A 582 14.98 40.58 -26.41
CA LYS A 582 14.54 41.78 -25.69
C LYS A 582 13.05 42.06 -25.89
N ASP A 583 12.55 41.93 -27.12
CA ASP A 583 11.13 42.10 -27.46
C ASP A 583 10.22 41.24 -26.57
N ALA A 584 10.49 39.94 -26.51
CA ALA A 584 9.69 38.99 -25.75
C ALA A 584 9.78 39.19 -24.23
N ALA A 585 10.92 39.71 -23.75
CA ALA A 585 11.08 40.03 -22.34
C ALA A 585 10.28 41.28 -21.96
N LEU A 586 10.30 42.32 -22.80
CA LEU A 586 9.52 43.54 -22.59
C LEU A 586 8.02 43.26 -22.65
N GLU A 587 7.56 42.45 -23.60
CA GLU A 587 6.16 42.00 -23.65
C GLU A 587 5.74 41.26 -22.37
N ALA A 588 6.61 40.39 -21.85
CA ALA A 588 6.35 39.68 -20.60
C ALA A 588 6.30 40.64 -19.40
N ILE A 589 7.20 41.63 -19.34
CA ILE A 589 7.22 42.65 -18.28
C ILE A 589 5.95 43.50 -18.32
N GLU A 590 5.54 43.94 -19.51
CA GLU A 590 4.32 44.72 -19.71
C GLU A 590 3.09 43.92 -19.29
N SER A 591 2.98 42.65 -19.71
CA SER A 591 1.86 41.78 -19.30
C SER A 591 1.80 41.54 -17.79
N LEU A 592 2.94 41.45 -17.11
CA LEU A 592 3.00 41.33 -15.65
C LEU A 592 2.57 42.63 -14.97
N ALA A 593 3.03 43.78 -15.48
CA ALA A 593 2.65 45.10 -14.98
C ALA A 593 1.14 45.34 -15.10
N ASP A 594 0.55 44.99 -16.25
CA ASP A 594 -0.90 45.08 -16.51
C ASP A 594 -1.72 44.17 -15.58
N SER A 595 -1.12 43.08 -15.10
CA SER A 595 -1.72 42.17 -14.11
C SER A 595 -1.69 42.71 -12.67
N GLY A 596 -1.21 43.96 -12.45
CA GLY A 596 -1.18 44.63 -11.16
C GLY A 596 0.08 44.37 -10.32
N ILE A 597 1.13 43.81 -10.92
CA ILE A 597 2.41 43.58 -10.24
C ILE A 597 3.14 44.90 -9.99
N LYS A 598 3.56 45.12 -8.74
CA LYS A 598 4.26 46.34 -8.29
C LYS A 598 5.77 46.17 -8.12
N SER A 599 6.27 44.93 -8.19
CA SER A 599 7.71 44.65 -8.07
C SER A 599 8.50 45.34 -9.16
N LYS A 600 9.76 45.70 -8.89
CA LYS A 600 10.66 46.24 -9.90
C LYS A 600 11.07 45.11 -10.85
N LEU A 601 10.56 45.14 -12.08
CA LEU A 601 10.89 44.17 -13.13
C LEU A 601 11.98 44.72 -14.05
N GLY A 602 13.05 43.97 -14.21
CA GLY A 602 14.17 44.27 -15.10
C GLY A 602 14.36 43.20 -16.18
N TYR A 603 15.20 43.49 -17.16
CA TYR A 603 15.57 42.56 -18.22
C TYR A 603 17.08 42.53 -18.39
N VAL A 604 17.63 41.33 -18.61
CA VAL A 604 19.00 41.16 -19.11
C VAL A 604 19.00 40.20 -20.29
N GLU A 605 19.79 40.52 -21.32
CA GLU A 605 20.03 39.59 -22.41
C GLU A 605 20.87 38.42 -21.92
N LEU A 606 20.30 37.22 -21.94
CA LEU A 606 20.97 36.01 -21.47
C LEU A 606 20.62 34.81 -22.35
N ASP A 607 21.56 34.41 -23.19
CA ASP A 607 21.61 33.09 -23.80
C ASP A 607 22.55 32.19 -23.01
N ILE A 608 21.98 31.20 -22.33
CA ILE A 608 22.72 30.26 -21.48
C ILE A 608 23.69 29.36 -22.26
N GLU A 609 23.59 29.32 -23.59
CA GLU A 609 24.52 28.56 -24.45
C GLU A 609 25.62 29.44 -25.09
N SER A 610 25.71 30.72 -24.73
CA SER A 610 26.68 31.67 -25.29
C SER A 610 27.50 32.31 -24.17
N ASP A 611 28.77 31.93 -24.06
CA ASP A 611 29.68 32.46 -23.05
C ASP A 611 29.75 34.00 -23.08
N ALA A 612 29.82 34.59 -24.27
CA ALA A 612 29.83 36.04 -24.44
C ALA A 612 28.53 36.71 -23.93
N SER A 613 27.38 36.06 -24.10
CA SER A 613 26.11 36.56 -23.55
C SER A 613 26.07 36.45 -22.04
N ILE A 614 26.61 35.36 -21.48
CA ILE A 614 26.69 35.14 -20.03
C ILE A 614 27.60 36.18 -19.39
N GLU A 615 28.80 36.39 -19.93
CA GLU A 615 29.76 37.40 -19.46
C GLU A 615 29.16 38.82 -19.52
N ALA A 616 28.51 39.16 -20.64
CA ALA A 616 27.84 40.46 -20.78
C ALA A 616 26.69 40.64 -19.77
N ALA A 617 25.93 39.58 -19.49
CA ALA A 617 24.87 39.61 -18.49
C ALA A 617 25.43 39.82 -17.07
N VAL A 618 26.52 39.14 -16.71
CA VAL A 618 27.21 39.34 -15.43
C VAL A 618 27.68 40.78 -15.29
N ALA A 619 28.36 41.32 -16.30
CA ALA A 619 28.83 42.72 -16.28
C ALA A 619 27.67 43.72 -16.17
N SER A 620 26.57 43.48 -16.88
CA SER A 620 25.38 44.33 -16.83
C SER A 620 24.72 44.31 -15.44
N LEU A 621 24.56 43.13 -14.82
CA LEU A 621 23.97 43.02 -13.48
C LEU A 621 24.89 43.60 -12.41
N GLU A 622 26.20 43.43 -12.56
CA GLU A 622 27.19 44.04 -11.68
C GLU A 622 27.11 45.57 -11.73
N GLN A 623 27.02 46.14 -12.94
CA GLN A 623 26.93 47.58 -13.12
C GLN A 623 25.62 48.16 -12.56
N GLU A 624 24.49 47.47 -12.77
CA GLU A 624 23.17 48.00 -12.44
C GLU A 624 22.75 47.73 -10.99
N TYR A 625 23.04 46.54 -10.46
CA TYR A 625 22.57 46.08 -9.15
C TYR A 625 23.70 45.83 -8.14
N GLY A 626 24.95 45.68 -8.60
CA GLY A 626 26.13 45.49 -7.74
C GLY A 626 26.28 44.10 -7.13
N LYS A 627 25.17 43.39 -6.88
CA LYS A 627 25.09 42.04 -6.30
C LYS A 627 23.97 41.22 -6.95
N LEU A 628 23.98 39.91 -6.71
CA LEU A 628 22.85 39.02 -7.01
C LEU A 628 22.53 38.21 -5.76
N ASP A 629 21.28 38.23 -5.30
CA ASP A 629 20.89 37.46 -4.10
C ASP A 629 20.41 36.06 -4.48
N VAL A 630 19.71 35.94 -5.62
CA VAL A 630 19.11 34.67 -6.05
C VAL A 630 19.31 34.43 -7.54
N LEU A 631 19.84 33.27 -7.90
CA LEU A 631 19.87 32.77 -9.28
C LEU A 631 18.89 31.59 -9.44
N ILE A 632 17.89 31.75 -10.31
CA ILE A 632 16.95 30.68 -10.67
C ILE A 632 17.26 30.20 -12.09
N ASN A 633 17.93 29.05 -12.14
CA ASN A 633 18.26 28.36 -13.38
C ASN A 633 17.04 27.59 -13.91
N ASN A 634 16.20 28.28 -14.68
CA ASN A 634 14.97 27.73 -15.26
C ASN A 634 15.08 27.39 -16.76
N ALA A 635 15.93 28.11 -17.50
CA ALA A 635 16.04 27.94 -18.94
C ALA A 635 16.35 26.48 -19.32
N GLY A 636 15.59 25.95 -20.28
CA GLY A 636 15.73 24.57 -20.75
C GLY A 636 15.02 24.33 -22.07
N LYS A 637 15.69 23.66 -23.01
CA LYS A 637 15.13 23.19 -24.28
C LYS A 637 15.43 21.72 -24.52
N VAL A 638 14.53 21.06 -25.23
CA VAL A 638 14.71 19.67 -25.67
C VAL A 638 14.38 19.60 -27.15
N GLU A 639 15.36 19.19 -27.95
CA GLU A 639 15.20 18.95 -29.37
C GLU A 639 14.67 17.53 -29.61
N ARG A 640 13.93 17.35 -30.71
CA ARG A 640 13.47 16.04 -31.15
C ARG A 640 14.34 15.56 -32.29
N ARG A 641 14.63 14.26 -32.28
CA ARG A 641 15.33 13.58 -33.37
C ARG A 641 14.54 13.75 -34.66
N SER A 642 15.25 14.10 -35.73
CA SER A 642 14.73 14.23 -37.08
C SER A 642 14.83 12.90 -37.84
N SER A 643 15.75 12.03 -37.42
CA SER A 643 15.99 10.72 -38.00
C SER A 643 16.61 9.75 -36.97
N ASN A 644 16.77 8.48 -37.34
CA ASN A 644 17.42 7.47 -36.49
C ASN A 644 18.90 7.26 -36.84
N ASN A 645 19.52 8.17 -37.59
CA ASN A 645 20.94 8.04 -37.92
C ASN A 645 21.84 8.43 -36.73
N LEU A 646 23.06 7.91 -36.70
CA LEU A 646 23.98 8.11 -35.56
C LEU A 646 24.39 9.57 -35.36
N ALA A 647 24.45 10.36 -36.43
CA ALA A 647 24.83 11.78 -36.36
C ALA A 647 23.73 12.61 -35.69
N ASP A 648 22.47 12.40 -36.05
CA ASP A 648 21.31 13.07 -35.49
C ASP A 648 21.09 12.67 -34.01
N ILE A 649 21.22 11.37 -33.69
CA ILE A 649 21.17 10.89 -32.30
C ILE A 649 22.23 11.61 -31.44
N ARG A 650 23.48 11.66 -31.92
CA ARG A 650 24.58 12.32 -31.20
C ARG A 650 24.35 13.83 -31.07
N ALA A 651 23.94 14.49 -32.15
CA ALA A 651 23.71 15.93 -32.16
C ALA A 651 22.61 16.33 -31.17
N VAL A 652 21.44 15.65 -31.21
CA VAL A 652 20.31 15.94 -30.30
C VAL A 652 20.67 15.64 -28.84
N SER A 653 21.39 14.56 -28.57
CA SER A 653 21.83 14.22 -27.20
C SER A 653 22.81 15.28 -26.66
N ASN A 654 23.81 15.65 -27.46
CA ASN A 654 24.78 16.69 -27.09
C ASN A 654 24.11 18.06 -26.89
N SER A 655 23.17 18.44 -27.76
CA SER A 655 22.37 19.66 -27.62
C SER A 655 21.58 19.66 -26.31
N CYS A 656 20.93 18.54 -25.97
CA CYS A 656 20.17 18.39 -24.73
C CYS A 656 21.08 18.50 -23.49
N TYR A 657 22.23 17.82 -23.47
CA TYR A 657 23.16 17.85 -22.33
C TYR A 657 23.87 19.21 -22.20
N ASN A 658 24.24 19.83 -23.32
CA ASN A 658 24.79 21.18 -23.32
C ASN A 658 23.83 22.18 -22.69
N ASN A 659 22.55 22.15 -23.09
CA ASN A 659 21.56 23.08 -22.59
C ASN A 659 21.18 22.85 -21.11
N LEU A 660 20.97 21.59 -20.72
CA LEU A 660 20.38 21.26 -19.41
C LEU A 660 21.39 20.96 -18.31
N ILE A 661 22.66 20.68 -18.63
CA ILE A 661 23.73 20.42 -17.65
C ILE A 661 24.85 21.44 -17.80
N THR A 662 25.50 21.50 -18.97
CA THR A 662 26.70 22.32 -19.17
C THR A 662 26.39 23.80 -18.96
N SER A 663 25.34 24.30 -19.59
CA SER A 663 24.91 25.71 -19.48
C SER A 663 24.55 26.08 -18.04
N ASN A 664 23.93 25.18 -17.28
CA ASN A 664 23.63 25.41 -15.86
C ASN A 664 24.91 25.50 -15.03
N THR A 665 25.93 24.71 -15.36
CA THR A 665 27.26 24.77 -14.71
C THR A 665 27.94 26.10 -15.02
N VAL A 666 28.01 26.48 -16.30
CA VAL A 666 28.68 27.71 -16.75
C VAL A 666 28.00 28.96 -16.20
N VAL A 667 26.67 29.06 -16.29
CA VAL A 667 25.91 30.20 -15.74
C VAL A 667 26.12 30.29 -14.22
N THR A 668 25.98 29.18 -13.49
CA THR A 668 26.17 29.20 -12.02
C THR A 668 27.58 29.67 -11.65
N HIS A 669 28.60 29.20 -12.37
CA HIS A 669 29.98 29.62 -12.14
C HIS A 669 30.22 31.10 -12.50
N ALA A 670 29.67 31.58 -13.61
CA ALA A 670 29.85 32.97 -14.05
C ALA A 670 29.21 33.98 -13.08
N PHE A 671 28.08 33.64 -12.47
CA PHE A 671 27.39 34.49 -11.51
C PHE A 671 27.90 34.34 -10.06
N ASP A 672 28.84 33.43 -9.79
CA ASP A 672 29.41 33.16 -8.46
C ASP A 672 29.92 34.45 -7.77
N GLY A 673 30.68 35.27 -8.50
CA GLY A 673 31.22 36.51 -7.96
C GLY A 673 30.17 37.55 -7.55
N LEU A 674 28.99 37.57 -8.20
CA LEU A 674 27.87 38.41 -7.80
C LEU A 674 27.07 37.82 -6.65
N LEU A 675 26.90 36.50 -6.63
CA LEU A 675 26.24 35.77 -5.56
C LEU A 675 26.99 35.94 -4.24
N ARG A 676 28.33 35.84 -4.23
CA ARG A 676 29.15 36.02 -3.02
C ARG A 676 29.10 37.42 -2.40
N LYS A 677 28.56 38.42 -3.12
CA LYS A 677 28.30 39.77 -2.57
C LYS A 677 26.97 39.85 -1.81
N SER A 678 26.10 38.86 -1.94
CA SER A 678 24.87 38.75 -1.16
C SER A 678 25.17 38.21 0.24
N ALA A 679 24.43 38.68 1.25
CA ALA A 679 24.48 38.10 2.59
C ALA A 679 23.88 36.67 2.64
N GLU A 680 22.94 36.38 1.74
CA GLU A 680 22.25 35.09 1.64
C GLU A 680 22.12 34.61 0.19
N PRO A 681 23.22 34.16 -0.43
CA PRO A 681 23.18 33.71 -1.80
C PRO A 681 22.43 32.38 -1.98
N ARG A 682 21.45 32.37 -2.88
CA ARG A 682 20.62 31.19 -3.20
C ARG A 682 20.66 30.85 -4.68
N VAL A 683 20.81 29.58 -5.02
CA VAL A 683 20.73 29.06 -6.39
C VAL A 683 19.69 27.95 -6.46
N ILE A 684 18.67 28.14 -7.29
CA ILE A 684 17.59 27.17 -7.48
C ILE A 684 17.62 26.65 -8.93
N MET A 685 17.80 25.35 -9.09
CA MET A 685 17.84 24.67 -10.38
C MET A 685 16.49 24.01 -10.68
N ILE A 686 15.83 24.42 -11.77
CA ILE A 686 14.55 23.82 -12.16
C ILE A 686 14.78 22.46 -12.83
N SER A 687 14.56 21.41 -12.05
CA SER A 687 14.69 20.01 -12.43
C SER A 687 13.34 19.38 -12.78
N SER A 688 13.18 18.07 -12.59
CA SER A 688 11.97 17.32 -12.88
C SER A 688 11.86 16.08 -12.00
N ALA A 689 10.64 15.66 -11.69
CA ALA A 689 10.33 14.32 -11.20
C ALA A 689 11.02 13.20 -12.01
N ARG A 690 11.22 13.42 -13.32
CA ARG A 690 11.95 12.50 -14.21
C ARG A 690 13.46 12.40 -13.96
N GLY A 691 14.00 13.25 -13.08
CA GLY A 691 15.37 13.14 -12.57
C GLY A 691 15.51 12.15 -11.40
N SER A 692 14.44 11.45 -11.00
CA SER A 692 14.51 10.41 -9.96
C SER A 692 14.77 9.03 -10.58
N ILE A 693 15.92 8.44 -10.23
CA ILE A 693 16.27 7.06 -10.57
C ILE A 693 15.27 6.10 -9.91
N THR A 694 14.94 6.32 -8.63
CA THR A 694 14.00 5.49 -7.87
C THR A 694 12.61 5.44 -8.51
N ARG A 695 12.01 6.60 -8.81
CA ARG A 695 10.66 6.67 -9.43
C ARG A 695 10.64 6.09 -10.84
N THR A 696 11.76 6.21 -11.57
CA THR A 696 11.93 5.58 -12.88
C THR A 696 12.00 4.07 -12.76
N ASN A 697 12.81 3.54 -11.83
CA ASN A 697 12.95 2.10 -11.58
C ASN A 697 11.63 1.47 -11.12
N LYS A 698 10.90 2.15 -10.22
CA LYS A 698 9.59 1.72 -9.72
C LYS A 698 8.43 1.91 -10.72
N LYS A 699 8.70 2.45 -11.92
CA LYS A 699 7.69 2.75 -12.95
C LYS A 699 6.54 3.66 -12.46
N GLU A 700 6.82 4.53 -11.50
CA GLU A 700 5.84 5.49 -10.94
C GLU A 700 5.58 6.69 -11.86
N LEU A 701 6.39 6.84 -12.90
CA LEU A 701 6.29 7.92 -13.87
C LEU A 701 5.73 7.40 -15.20
N PRO A 702 4.92 8.20 -15.93
CA PRO A 702 4.43 7.81 -17.24
C PRO A 702 5.58 7.48 -18.22
N PRO A 703 5.33 6.62 -19.23
CA PRO A 703 6.33 6.21 -20.22
C PRO A 703 7.17 7.38 -20.75
N VAL A 704 8.47 7.13 -20.87
CA VAL A 704 9.46 8.16 -21.21
C VAL A 704 9.28 8.59 -22.67
N ALA A 705 8.99 9.88 -22.87
CA ALA A 705 8.91 10.47 -24.20
C ALA A 705 10.27 10.91 -24.75
N ASN A 706 11.24 11.20 -23.87
CA ASN A 706 12.61 11.58 -24.25
C ASN A 706 13.61 11.11 -23.16
N ILE A 707 14.52 10.22 -23.54
CA ILE A 707 15.50 9.61 -22.62
C ILE A 707 16.57 10.63 -22.21
N ASP A 708 17.07 11.42 -23.17
CA ASP A 708 18.11 12.43 -22.95
C ASP A 708 17.65 13.51 -21.96
N TYR A 709 16.36 13.86 -21.99
CA TYR A 709 15.75 14.74 -20.98
C TYR A 709 15.78 14.12 -19.57
N CYS A 710 15.49 12.82 -19.43
CA CYS A 710 15.50 12.17 -18.11
C CYS A 710 16.94 12.08 -17.58
N VAL A 711 17.89 11.65 -18.42
CA VAL A 711 19.32 11.59 -18.08
C VAL A 711 19.85 12.96 -17.67
N SER A 712 19.51 14.01 -18.42
CA SER A 712 19.96 15.36 -18.09
C SER A 712 19.38 15.89 -16.78
N LYS A 713 18.14 15.55 -16.41
CA LYS A 713 17.59 15.95 -15.11
C LYS A 713 18.18 15.17 -13.93
N VAL A 714 18.61 13.91 -14.13
CA VAL A 714 19.44 13.21 -13.15
C VAL A 714 20.80 13.91 -13.02
N GLY A 715 21.45 14.23 -14.15
CA GLY A 715 22.73 14.93 -14.17
C GLY A 715 22.68 16.31 -13.49
N LEU A 716 21.59 17.07 -13.70
CA LEU A 716 21.36 18.36 -13.05
C LEU A 716 21.18 18.21 -11.53
N ASN A 717 20.46 17.18 -11.07
CA ASN A 717 20.33 16.90 -9.63
C ASN A 717 21.69 16.56 -9.01
N MET A 718 22.52 15.79 -9.71
CA MET A 718 23.86 15.42 -9.23
C MET A 718 24.81 16.62 -9.21
N LEU A 719 24.74 17.49 -10.23
CA LEU A 719 25.49 18.75 -10.28
C LEU A 719 25.14 19.63 -9.07
N MET A 720 23.86 19.83 -8.81
CA MET A 720 23.37 20.61 -7.66
C MET A 720 23.92 20.07 -6.34
N LEU A 721 23.85 18.75 -6.13
CA LEU A 721 24.39 18.13 -4.91
C LEU A 721 25.90 18.33 -4.78
N HIS A 722 26.66 18.18 -5.87
CA HIS A 722 28.11 18.38 -5.84
C HIS A 722 28.48 19.85 -5.57
N LEU A 723 27.74 20.81 -6.14
CA LEU A 723 27.94 22.23 -5.84
C LEU A 723 27.69 22.52 -4.36
N GLN A 724 26.60 21.98 -3.78
CA GLN A 724 26.38 22.12 -2.34
C GLN A 724 27.48 21.45 -1.52
N ALA A 725 27.92 20.25 -1.92
CA ALA A 725 28.99 19.56 -1.22
C ALA A 725 30.30 20.37 -1.26
N VAL A 726 30.62 21.03 -2.37
CA VAL A 726 31.80 21.91 -2.47
C VAL A 726 31.68 23.11 -1.52
N GLU A 727 30.54 23.81 -1.50
CA GLU A 727 30.34 24.93 -0.57
C GLU A 727 30.40 24.50 0.89
N ASN A 728 29.85 23.33 1.24
CA ASN A 728 29.92 22.83 2.61
C ASN A 728 31.37 22.60 3.10
N HIS A 729 32.35 22.47 2.20
CA HIS A 729 33.77 22.26 2.53
C HIS A 729 34.65 23.51 2.32
N SER A 730 34.17 24.58 1.67
CA SER A 730 34.99 25.76 1.38
C SER A 730 35.34 26.54 2.66
N GLY A 731 34.43 26.58 3.63
CA GLY A 731 34.58 27.36 4.86
C GLY A 731 34.46 28.87 4.67
N ASP A 732 34.13 29.32 3.45
CA ASP A 732 33.93 30.73 3.09
C ASP A 732 32.52 31.18 3.47
N GLU A 733 32.37 32.30 4.18
CA GLU A 733 31.08 32.96 4.45
C GLU A 733 30.94 34.23 3.58
N PRO A 734 29.76 34.51 3.01
CA PRO A 734 28.54 33.71 3.07
C PRO A 734 28.52 32.53 2.07
N GLN A 735 28.09 31.36 2.55
CA GLN A 735 27.97 30.15 1.72
C GLN A 735 26.80 30.21 0.73
N ILE A 736 27.04 29.80 -0.52
CA ILE A 736 25.98 29.68 -1.52
C ILE A 736 25.14 28.43 -1.22
N THR A 737 23.82 28.59 -1.19
CA THR A 737 22.87 27.49 -0.98
C THR A 737 22.27 27.02 -2.29
N PHE A 738 22.25 25.71 -2.52
CA PHE A 738 21.79 25.09 -3.76
C PHE A 738 20.56 24.20 -3.53
N TRP A 739 19.55 24.33 -4.39
CA TRP A 739 18.40 23.42 -4.43
C TRP A 739 18.04 23.02 -5.84
N ALA A 740 17.44 21.83 -5.99
CA ALA A 740 16.78 21.42 -7.22
C ALA A 740 15.27 21.35 -7.00
N VAL A 741 14.47 21.86 -7.94
CA VAL A 741 13.00 21.89 -7.81
C VAL A 741 12.33 21.25 -9.01
N SER A 742 11.36 20.36 -8.79
CA SER A 742 10.42 19.98 -9.83
C SER A 742 9.14 20.81 -9.75
N PRO A 743 8.77 21.54 -10.82
CA PRO A 743 7.52 22.28 -10.87
C PRO A 743 6.29 21.36 -11.06
N GLY A 744 6.49 20.05 -11.27
CA GLY A 744 5.44 19.13 -11.67
C GLY A 744 5.08 19.23 -13.16
N HIS A 745 4.06 18.48 -13.59
CA HIS A 745 3.67 18.39 -15.00
C HIS A 745 2.77 19.56 -15.42
N CYS A 746 3.37 20.72 -15.71
CA CYS A 746 2.65 21.97 -15.99
C CYS A 746 2.25 22.16 -17.45
N LYS A 747 1.17 22.91 -17.70
CA LYS A 747 0.67 23.27 -19.04
C LYS A 747 1.53 24.36 -19.68
N THR A 748 2.55 23.99 -20.45
CA THR A 748 3.44 24.98 -21.10
C THR A 748 3.72 24.61 -22.56
N ALA A 749 4.22 25.56 -23.35
CA ALA A 749 4.64 25.28 -24.73
C ALA A 749 5.70 24.15 -24.82
N PHE A 750 6.53 23.97 -23.78
CA PHE A 750 7.59 22.95 -23.72
C PHE A 750 7.07 21.52 -23.94
N ASN A 751 5.87 21.21 -23.41
CA ASN A 751 5.22 19.90 -23.59
C ASN A 751 3.99 19.96 -24.51
N GLY A 752 3.82 21.05 -25.28
CA GLY A 752 2.65 21.26 -26.11
C GLY A 752 1.35 21.38 -25.31
N TYR A 753 1.42 22.00 -24.13
CA TYR A 753 0.29 22.25 -23.21
C TYR A 753 -0.40 20.98 -22.67
N LYS A 754 0.29 19.82 -22.68
CA LYS A 754 -0.24 18.53 -22.20
C LYS A 754 -0.18 18.32 -20.68
N GLY A 755 0.21 19.34 -19.92
CA GLY A 755 0.32 19.28 -18.47
C GLY A 755 -1.03 19.22 -17.75
N ARG A 756 -1.01 18.81 -16.48
CA ARG A 756 -2.19 18.78 -15.59
C ARG A 756 -2.22 19.97 -14.63
N LYS A 757 -1.04 20.50 -14.28
CA LYS A 757 -0.85 21.58 -13.31
C LYS A 757 -0.80 22.95 -13.98
N ASP A 758 -1.30 23.99 -13.33
CA ASP A 758 -1.09 25.35 -13.81
C ASP A 758 0.37 25.78 -13.59
N PRO A 759 1.01 26.51 -14.53
CA PRO A 759 2.37 27.02 -14.32
C PRO A 759 2.58 27.79 -13.01
N LEU A 760 1.59 28.58 -12.54
CA LEU A 760 1.69 29.32 -11.27
C LEU A 760 1.74 28.38 -10.07
N GLU A 761 0.90 27.34 -10.05
CA GLU A 761 0.99 26.30 -9.01
C GLU A 761 2.35 25.59 -9.07
N GLY A 762 2.94 25.48 -10.26
CA GLY A 762 4.28 24.91 -10.46
C GLY A 762 5.40 25.76 -9.86
N ALA A 763 5.23 27.09 -9.88
CA ALA A 763 6.18 28.05 -9.31
C ALA A 763 6.19 28.07 -7.78
N GLU A 764 5.12 27.61 -7.13
CA GLU A 764 4.96 27.68 -5.67
C GLU A 764 6.11 27.02 -4.89
N ALA A 765 6.67 25.90 -5.37
CA ALA A 765 7.84 25.26 -4.73
C ALA A 765 9.07 26.18 -4.71
N VAL A 766 9.25 26.99 -5.76
CA VAL A 766 10.36 27.95 -5.86
C VAL A 766 10.12 29.10 -4.90
N VAL A 767 8.91 29.68 -4.88
CA VAL A 767 8.61 30.82 -4.00
C VAL A 767 8.73 30.44 -2.52
N ARG A 768 8.32 29.24 -2.13
CA ARG A 768 8.48 28.75 -0.74
C ARG A 768 9.95 28.65 -0.31
N LEU A 769 10.86 28.26 -1.21
CA LEU A 769 12.30 28.27 -0.92
C LEU A 769 12.83 29.70 -0.74
N LEU A 770 12.27 30.67 -1.46
CA LEU A 770 12.64 32.09 -1.31
C LEU A 770 12.09 32.71 -0.03
N GLU A 771 10.94 32.26 0.44
CA GLU A 771 10.33 32.71 1.71
C GLU A 771 10.94 32.05 2.95
N SER A 772 11.76 31.01 2.78
CA SER A 772 12.38 30.31 3.91
C SER A 772 13.50 31.13 4.55
N VAL A 773 13.65 31.03 5.88
CA VAL A 773 14.76 31.63 6.61
C VAL A 773 16.02 30.78 6.39
N LYS A 774 17.20 31.42 6.40
CA LYS A 774 18.48 30.73 6.23
C LYS A 774 18.62 29.59 7.26
N GLY A 775 18.74 28.37 6.75
CA GLY A 775 18.91 27.16 7.56
C GLY A 775 17.64 26.34 7.81
N ASP A 776 16.44 26.88 7.54
CA ASP A 776 15.17 26.15 7.72
C ASP A 776 15.05 24.94 6.80
N ILE A 777 15.58 25.10 5.59
CA ILE A 777 15.51 24.10 4.54
C ILE A 777 16.94 23.63 4.25
N GLU A 778 17.18 22.32 4.38
CA GLU A 778 18.51 21.75 4.14
C GLU A 778 18.96 22.00 2.69
N PRO A 779 20.09 22.69 2.46
CA PRO A 779 20.68 22.85 1.13
C PRO A 779 21.13 21.51 0.53
N GLY A 780 21.27 21.42 -0.79
CA GLY A 780 21.67 20.18 -1.46
C GLY A 780 20.53 19.18 -1.64
N THR A 781 19.28 19.64 -1.51
CA THR A 781 18.09 18.78 -1.56
C THR A 781 17.25 19.03 -2.81
N PHE A 782 16.45 18.02 -3.18
CA PHE A 782 15.48 18.09 -4.28
C PHE A 782 14.07 18.29 -3.71
N TRP A 783 13.31 19.23 -4.29
CA TRP A 783 11.99 19.65 -3.84
C TRP A 783 10.94 19.47 -4.92
N GLU A 784 9.78 18.93 -4.55
CA GLU A 784 8.59 18.90 -5.39
C GLU A 784 7.38 19.21 -4.53
N LEU A 785 6.55 20.16 -4.96
CA LEU A 785 5.31 20.47 -4.28
C LEU A 785 4.27 19.39 -4.62
N GLN A 786 4.00 18.50 -3.66
CA GLN A 786 2.85 17.63 -3.74
C GLN A 786 1.63 18.34 -3.16
N ALA A 787 0.54 18.40 -3.93
CA ALA A 787 -0.74 18.80 -3.39
C ALA A 787 -1.24 17.71 -2.44
N VAL A 788 -1.01 17.89 -1.14
CA VAL A 788 -1.69 17.13 -0.09
C VAL A 788 -2.95 17.91 0.29
N LYS A 789 -4.12 17.31 0.09
CA LYS A 789 -5.34 17.76 0.76
C LYS A 789 -5.45 16.98 2.06
N GLU A 790 -4.92 17.56 3.15
CA GLU A 790 -5.31 17.18 4.50
C GLU A 790 -6.58 17.96 4.90
N PRO A 791 -7.51 17.35 5.64
CA PRO A 791 -8.69 18.01 6.17
C PRO A 791 -8.51 18.61 7.54
N ASN A 792 -8.96 19.85 7.63
CA ASN A 792 -8.98 20.72 8.79
C ASN A 792 -7.64 21.33 9.23
N GLU A 793 -6.59 21.19 8.43
CA GLU A 793 -5.44 22.12 8.48
C GLU A 793 -5.44 23.00 7.23
N PRO A 794 -5.04 24.30 7.34
CA PRO A 794 -4.78 25.11 6.16
C PRO A 794 -3.79 24.36 5.26
N ILE A 795 -3.93 24.47 3.93
CA ILE A 795 -3.08 23.80 2.93
C ILE A 795 -1.60 23.98 3.31
N THR A 796 -1.05 23.00 4.01
CA THR A 796 0.35 22.99 4.40
C THR A 796 1.08 22.14 3.36
N PRO A 797 1.90 22.77 2.51
CA PRO A 797 2.65 22.03 1.51
C PRO A 797 3.59 21.03 2.20
N LYS A 798 3.35 19.72 2.00
CA LYS A 798 4.33 18.69 2.39
C LYS A 798 5.44 18.66 1.35
N PHE A 799 6.62 19.02 1.79
CA PHE A 799 7.83 19.04 0.99
C PHE A 799 8.52 17.68 1.08
N TYR A 800 8.70 17.02 -0.05
CA TYR A 800 9.54 15.82 -0.09
C TYR A 800 11.00 16.24 -0.12
N ILE A 801 11.75 15.87 0.92
CA ILE A 801 13.20 15.94 0.94
C ILE A 801 13.76 14.54 0.68
N ASN A 802 14.66 14.49 -0.31
CA ASN A 802 15.57 13.41 -0.69
C ASN A 802 15.03 12.31 -1.62
N LEU A 803 15.00 12.63 -2.93
CA LEU A 803 14.79 11.65 -4.02
C LEU A 803 16.10 11.05 -4.56
N MET A 804 17.24 11.33 -3.93
CA MET A 804 18.49 10.63 -4.23
C MET A 804 18.57 9.40 -3.33
N GLY A 805 18.32 8.23 -3.91
CA GLY A 805 18.60 6.94 -3.28
C GLY A 805 20.10 6.75 -3.08
N MET A 806 20.65 7.45 -2.08
CA MET A 806 21.94 7.21 -1.43
C MET A 806 21.84 7.62 0.05
N SER A 807 20.77 7.19 0.75
CA SER A 807 20.77 7.16 2.22
C SER A 807 21.59 5.94 2.70
N GLY A 808 22.90 6.01 2.41
CA GLY A 808 23.93 5.06 2.83
C GLY A 808 25.22 5.75 3.29
N LEU A 809 25.18 7.06 3.52
CA LEU A 809 26.23 7.78 4.25
C LEU A 809 25.56 8.67 5.31
N HIS A 810 25.41 8.11 6.50
CA HIS A 810 25.32 8.95 7.68
C HIS A 810 26.56 9.84 7.75
N ARG A 811 26.34 11.13 8.05
CA ARG A 811 27.34 11.99 8.67
C ARG A 811 27.94 11.20 9.84
N PHE A 812 29.19 10.75 9.66
CA PHE A 812 30.07 10.43 10.77
C PHE A 812 30.29 11.74 11.53
N ASN A 813 29.41 12.03 12.49
CA ASN A 813 29.74 13.03 13.49
C ASN A 813 30.82 12.45 14.39
N CYS A 814 31.92 13.19 14.42
CA CYS A 814 33.11 12.98 15.23
C CYS A 814 32.73 12.82 16.71
N PHE A 815 32.61 11.58 17.20
CA PHE A 815 32.78 11.24 18.63
C PHE A 815 33.15 9.75 18.76
N ASN A 816 34.42 9.43 18.47
CA ASN A 816 35.19 8.42 19.20
C ASN A 816 36.62 8.42 18.66
N ALA A 817 37.43 9.37 19.12
CA ALA A 817 38.87 9.21 19.14
C ALA A 817 39.19 8.10 20.17
N ASN A 818 39.18 6.83 19.76
CA ASN A 818 39.86 5.70 20.43
C ASN A 818 39.65 4.32 19.75
N VAL A 819 39.45 4.25 18.43
CA VAL A 819 39.49 2.95 17.71
C VAL A 819 40.30 3.09 16.42
N LEU A 820 41.59 3.37 16.57
CA LEU A 820 42.61 3.20 15.52
C LEU A 820 43.78 2.40 16.10
N GLN A 821 43.57 1.09 16.26
CA GLN A 821 44.64 0.12 16.32
C GLN A 821 44.08 -1.23 15.91
N TYR A 822 44.85 -1.96 15.10
CA TYR A 822 44.54 -3.26 14.49
C TYR A 822 43.71 -3.20 13.20
N PHE A 823 44.39 -2.89 12.09
CA PHE A 823 44.52 -3.79 10.94
C PHE A 823 45.68 -3.27 10.07
N ARG A 824 46.88 -3.83 10.26
CA ARG A 824 47.89 -3.90 9.19
C ARG A 824 47.72 -5.27 8.53
N LEU A 825 47.44 -5.25 7.23
CA LEU A 825 47.46 -6.38 6.30
C LEU A 825 48.84 -7.07 6.29
N PRO A 826 48.94 -8.33 5.83
CA PRO A 826 48.80 -8.64 4.39
C PRO A 826 47.44 -9.22 3.98
#